data_AF-A0A8B6FSN9-F1
#
_entry.id   AF-A0A8B6FSN9-F1
#
_cell.length_a   1.000
_cell.length_b   1.000
_cell.length_c   1.000
_cell.angle_alpha   90.00
_cell.angle_beta   90.00
_cell.angle_gamma   90.00
#
_symmetry.space_group_name_H-M   'P 1'
#
loop_
_entity.id
_entity.type
_entity.pdbx_description
1 polymer ?
#
loop_
_entity_poly.entity_id
_entity_poly.type
_entity_poly.pdbx_seq_one_letter_code
_entity_poly.pdbx_strand_id
1 'polypeptide(L)'
;MSGIFLFSIELLQADTVKMTTSKDESDTVRDDIEIQDQDHTGGKHEDPDLLPFAGTSEDFRKLLSTGTYESFENRVFLCGSCACGKSTLASVLIGTPIPLTWKSTDGLVIHFGRNGINLDSFEMVPLKEEDRGHNVLTKLVIGKPNREITKCQTIDNQHDLWFAPSSNDLTELNLQDSEIDANFSSEVSVFTEDDIGEYEVLSREQFSTSEMNNTSSISLPNVKTVEAYAVHDDILKEVESGQYKVKIAPSDLVDFGGQRSYDMTHQLFVQHGGTFVVMFDGSRDFQEPLTEYPTGDISNETIVKHWVNSILTYCVDDSSVMPKILFAATHRDILSDDMQKKKNREFVQRVSEMFGSHEMNKHIVFNPVFFINGTDKDDQEIQNLKNHIVTIARHQPSWGLRRPIIWVPIELMIDNMIKDNINIIPKTYLVEANTMNKDLALSDKHMNEFLLTQHALGKIMYFDQQELNNFIILYPPALVNILRSFITDEMFWPNDETLRSILRRMTETGKIHKTDLIKLWQQKQFVHHIPGDDYKEFIIQVLVHLDILVLPKRYSGQDETHVDYFLVPCTVKHKMPMSFLDDKSFANRTIALVYHIRQSSIPSALSFKLIGAVSGIWPIKEVSERPLLYHSSAVLCVDSQTEFRIMVEDNRIVVYLTHMSSRSCISPDIAASIQDCLTVTLQAVLKFYLISIGKNHQQVNVSNLFHIEVGEVCCRSPCVISISKAKQTPEWVCNNGNTHFSRDPLLWIFNKTHQECSSNCPGKVIKFMIYNPKC
;
A
#
# COMPACT_ATOMS: atom_id res chain seq x y z
N MET A 1 1.82 31.41 -16.03
CA MET A 1 0.99 32.57 -15.67
C MET A 1 -0.29 32.06 -15.03
N SER A 2 -0.53 32.51 -13.82
CA SER A 2 -1.50 32.03 -12.83
C SER A 2 -2.91 32.56 -13.06
N GLY A 3 -3.92 31.70 -12.88
CA GLY A 3 -5.33 32.07 -12.77
C GLY A 3 -5.93 31.49 -11.49
N ILE A 4 -5.99 32.30 -10.45
CA ILE A 4 -6.65 32.02 -9.16
C ILE A 4 -8.08 32.57 -9.27
N PHE A 5 -9.08 31.71 -9.13
CA PHE A 5 -10.48 32.15 -8.95
C PHE A 5 -10.84 32.10 -7.46
N LEU A 6 -11.06 33.29 -6.89
CA LEU A 6 -11.69 33.51 -5.59
C LEU A 6 -13.21 33.59 -5.79
N PHE A 7 -13.99 32.83 -5.01
CA PHE A 7 -15.43 33.07 -4.86
C PHE A 7 -15.79 33.23 -3.39
N SER A 8 -16.63 34.24 -3.13
CA SER A 8 -17.07 34.75 -1.85
C SER A 8 -18.00 33.80 -1.09
N ILE A 9 -17.87 33.78 0.24
CA ILE A 9 -18.72 33.05 1.19
C ILE A 9 -19.88 33.97 1.62
N GLU A 10 -21.12 33.54 1.39
CA GLU A 10 -22.30 34.10 2.06
C GLU A 10 -22.77 33.16 3.18
N LEU A 11 -22.99 33.74 4.36
CA LEU A 11 -23.49 33.10 5.57
C LEU A 11 -24.96 32.66 5.40
N LEU A 12 -25.28 31.43 5.81
CA LEU A 12 -26.65 31.02 6.12
C LEU A 12 -26.75 30.43 7.53
N GLN A 13 -27.80 30.87 8.20
CA GLN A 13 -28.10 30.73 9.62
C GLN A 13 -28.59 29.32 9.98
N ALA A 14 -28.34 28.95 11.23
CA ALA A 14 -28.75 27.71 11.86
C ALA A 14 -30.26 27.69 12.15
N ASP A 15 -30.92 26.58 11.82
CA ASP A 15 -32.22 26.22 12.38
C ASP A 15 -32.10 25.00 13.28
N THR A 16 -32.71 25.14 14.45
CA THR A 16 -32.61 24.25 15.61
C THR A 16 -33.83 23.34 15.62
N VAL A 17 -33.67 22.01 15.54
CA VAL A 17 -34.79 21.07 15.72
C VAL A 17 -34.57 20.24 16.99
N LYS A 18 -35.55 20.36 17.89
CA LYS A 18 -35.62 19.73 19.22
C LYS A 18 -35.91 18.24 19.11
N MET A 19 -35.14 17.44 19.84
CA MET A 19 -35.48 16.07 20.21
C MET A 19 -36.70 16.04 21.15
N THR A 20 -37.61 15.11 20.91
CA THR A 20 -38.54 14.60 21.93
C THR A 20 -38.48 13.08 21.94
N THR A 21 -38.27 12.56 23.14
CA THR A 21 -38.19 11.14 23.51
C THR A 21 -39.56 10.62 23.92
N SER A 22 -39.91 9.40 23.53
CA SER A 22 -40.88 8.57 24.28
C SER A 22 -40.46 7.11 24.26
N LYS A 23 -40.35 6.54 25.46
CA LYS A 23 -40.25 5.11 25.76
C LYS A 23 -41.61 4.43 25.51
N ASP A 24 -41.59 3.16 25.17
CA ASP A 24 -42.39 2.12 25.84
C ASP A 24 -41.89 0.70 25.50
N GLU A 25 -42.15 -0.21 26.43
CA GLU A 25 -41.56 -1.56 26.63
C GLU A 25 -42.37 -2.72 26.01
N SER A 26 -41.74 -3.91 26.00
CA SER A 26 -42.28 -5.31 25.91
C SER A 26 -42.77 -5.78 24.52
N ASP A 27 -42.62 -7.03 24.05
CA ASP A 27 -42.05 -8.29 24.56
C ASP A 27 -41.80 -9.25 23.36
N THR A 28 -40.83 -10.16 23.52
CA THR A 28 -40.53 -11.45 22.83
C THR A 28 -41.27 -11.91 21.55
N VAL A 29 -40.52 -12.41 20.54
CA VAL A 29 -40.55 -13.81 20.00
C VAL A 29 -39.93 -13.93 18.57
N ARG A 30 -39.02 -14.92 18.42
CA ARG A 30 -38.57 -15.70 17.23
C ARG A 30 -37.79 -15.04 16.08
N ASP A 31 -36.59 -15.60 15.87
CA ASP A 31 -35.71 -15.44 14.73
C ASP A 31 -36.25 -16.17 13.49
N ASP A 32 -36.62 -15.41 12.47
CA ASP A 32 -36.63 -15.81 11.06
C ASP A 32 -36.05 -14.65 10.26
N ILE A 33 -34.99 -14.92 9.48
CA ILE A 33 -34.30 -13.92 8.65
C ILE A 33 -35.17 -13.69 7.41
N GLU A 34 -36.00 -12.65 7.45
CA GLU A 34 -36.69 -12.08 6.30
C GLU A 34 -35.94 -10.79 5.88
N ILE A 35 -35.22 -10.86 4.76
CA ILE A 35 -34.70 -9.67 4.08
C ILE A 35 -35.92 -9.05 3.38
N GLN A 36 -36.43 -7.93 3.92
CA GLN A 36 -37.54 -7.20 3.32
C GLN A 36 -37.11 -6.54 2.00
N ASP A 37 -37.69 -7.00 0.90
CA ASP A 37 -37.81 -6.25 -0.35
C ASP A 37 -38.67 -5.00 -0.09
N GLN A 38 -38.06 -3.81 -0.14
CA GLN A 38 -38.80 -2.56 -0.22
C GLN A 38 -38.71 -1.99 -1.63
N ASP A 39 -39.80 -2.15 -2.38
CA ASP A 39 -40.09 -1.38 -3.58
C ASP A 39 -40.20 0.12 -3.22
N HIS A 40 -39.31 0.94 -3.78
CA HIS A 40 -39.43 2.39 -3.79
C HIS A 40 -39.71 2.88 -5.21
N THR A 41 -40.99 3.08 -5.51
CA THR A 41 -41.44 3.87 -6.65
C THR A 41 -41.40 5.35 -6.31
N GLY A 42 -40.74 6.16 -7.16
CA GLY A 42 -41.11 7.57 -7.35
C GLY A 42 -40.11 8.63 -6.88
N GLY A 43 -38.96 8.71 -7.54
CA GLY A 43 -38.09 9.90 -7.55
C GLY A 43 -37.30 9.91 -8.85
N LYS A 44 -37.18 11.06 -9.53
CA LYS A 44 -36.48 11.17 -10.83
C LYS A 44 -35.03 10.68 -10.68
N HIS A 45 -34.78 9.48 -11.19
CA HIS A 45 -33.47 8.84 -11.23
C HIS A 45 -32.51 9.62 -12.14
N GLU A 46 -31.36 9.99 -11.59
CA GLU A 46 -30.13 10.03 -12.38
C GLU A 46 -29.82 8.58 -12.81
N ASP A 47 -29.43 8.40 -14.07
CA ASP A 47 -29.19 7.10 -14.70
C ASP A 47 -28.10 6.34 -13.93
N PRO A 48 -28.42 5.24 -13.21
CA PRO A 48 -27.49 4.55 -12.31
C PRO A 48 -26.41 3.75 -13.05
N ASP A 49 -26.45 3.70 -14.38
CA ASP A 49 -25.63 2.84 -15.25
C ASP A 49 -24.28 3.46 -15.68
N LEU A 50 -23.86 4.59 -15.13
CA LEU A 50 -22.63 5.29 -15.55
C LEU A 50 -21.54 5.28 -14.48
N LEU A 51 -20.29 5.00 -14.92
CA LEU A 51 -19.09 4.97 -14.07
C LEU A 51 -18.91 6.28 -13.27
N PRO A 52 -18.57 6.25 -11.98
CA PRO A 52 -18.29 7.45 -11.20
C PRO A 52 -17.05 8.24 -11.68
N PHE A 53 -16.17 7.62 -12.46
CA PHE A 53 -14.92 8.22 -12.96
C PHE A 53 -14.92 8.55 -14.45
N ALA A 54 -15.75 7.88 -15.26
CA ALA A 54 -15.95 8.24 -16.66
C ALA A 54 -17.19 9.11 -16.71
N GLY A 55 -16.97 10.41 -16.52
CA GLY A 55 -18.01 11.37 -16.14
C GLY A 55 -19.28 11.30 -16.99
N THR A 56 -20.32 11.95 -16.47
CA THR A 56 -21.60 12.28 -17.12
C THR A 56 -21.47 13.09 -18.42
N SER A 57 -20.27 13.14 -19.02
CA SER A 57 -19.93 13.82 -20.25
C SER A 57 -20.66 13.19 -21.44
N GLU A 58 -21.08 14.06 -22.35
CA GLU A 58 -21.72 13.70 -23.61
C GLU A 58 -20.83 12.79 -24.47
N ASP A 59 -19.50 12.93 -24.33
CA ASP A 59 -18.51 12.13 -25.05
C ASP A 59 -18.50 10.66 -24.60
N PHE A 60 -18.59 10.35 -23.30
CA PHE A 60 -18.64 8.96 -22.84
C PHE A 60 -19.95 8.28 -23.26
N ARG A 61 -21.08 9.02 -23.24
CA ARG A 61 -22.35 8.51 -23.80
C ARG A 61 -22.25 8.22 -25.28
N LYS A 62 -21.54 9.07 -26.03
CA LYS A 62 -21.24 8.83 -27.45
C LYS A 62 -20.39 7.58 -27.64
N LEU A 63 -19.42 7.32 -26.76
CA LEU A 63 -18.62 6.09 -26.79
C LEU A 63 -19.47 4.84 -26.50
N LEU A 64 -20.41 4.91 -25.55
CA LEU A 64 -21.36 3.81 -25.31
C LEU A 64 -22.30 3.58 -26.50
N SER A 65 -22.64 4.64 -27.25
CA SER A 65 -23.53 4.53 -28.42
C SER A 65 -22.92 3.73 -29.59
N THR A 66 -21.60 3.49 -29.60
CA THR A 66 -20.95 2.64 -30.60
C THR A 66 -21.13 1.15 -30.32
N GLY A 67 -21.65 0.80 -29.15
CA GLY A 67 -21.85 -0.56 -28.69
C GLY A 67 -21.35 -0.75 -27.26
N THR A 68 -21.93 -1.71 -26.55
CA THR A 68 -21.56 -1.98 -25.16
C THR A 68 -21.44 -3.47 -24.89
N TYR A 69 -20.69 -3.81 -23.85
CA TYR A 69 -20.69 -5.14 -23.23
C TYR A 69 -20.92 -5.03 -21.72
N GLU A 70 -21.48 -6.07 -21.12
CA GLU A 70 -21.62 -6.17 -19.66
C GLU A 70 -20.31 -6.68 -19.05
N SER A 71 -19.76 -5.90 -18.12
CA SER A 71 -18.54 -6.25 -17.39
C SER A 71 -18.90 -6.83 -16.03
N PHE A 72 -18.29 -7.98 -15.71
CA PHE A 72 -18.48 -8.68 -14.44
C PHE A 72 -17.12 -8.88 -13.79
N GLU A 73 -16.66 -7.87 -13.08
CA GLU A 73 -15.37 -7.94 -12.37
C GLU A 73 -15.61 -8.40 -10.93
N ASN A 74 -14.81 -9.34 -10.45
CA ASN A 74 -14.73 -9.65 -9.03
C ASN A 74 -13.27 -9.80 -8.62
N ARG A 75 -12.94 -9.31 -7.42
CA ARG A 75 -11.64 -9.51 -6.79
C ARG A 75 -11.82 -9.96 -5.35
N VAL A 76 -11.08 -11.00 -4.99
CA VAL A 76 -11.08 -11.58 -3.66
C VAL A 76 -9.70 -11.39 -3.04
N PHE A 77 -9.65 -10.70 -1.91
CA PHE A 77 -8.42 -10.38 -1.19
C PHE A 77 -8.29 -11.29 0.03
N LEU A 78 -7.22 -12.06 0.10
CA LEU A 78 -6.86 -12.91 1.24
C LEU A 78 -5.86 -12.15 2.11
N CYS A 79 -6.32 -11.73 3.28
CA CYS A 79 -5.59 -10.87 4.20
C CYS A 79 -5.34 -11.61 5.51
N GLY A 80 -4.23 -11.35 6.21
CA GLY A 80 -3.95 -11.99 7.50
C GLY A 80 -2.46 -12.02 7.83
N SER A 81 -2.09 -12.75 8.87
CA SER A 81 -0.71 -12.92 9.33
C SER A 81 0.10 -13.84 8.42
N CYS A 82 1.43 -13.80 8.57
CA CYS A 82 2.32 -14.79 7.97
C CYS A 82 1.88 -16.22 8.36
N ALA A 83 1.98 -17.17 7.43
CA ALA A 83 1.71 -18.60 7.66
C ALA A 83 0.30 -19.00 8.16
N CYS A 84 -0.70 -18.12 8.21
CA CYS A 84 -2.05 -18.48 8.68
C CYS A 84 -2.90 -19.31 7.68
N GLY A 85 -2.34 -19.79 6.56
CA GLY A 85 -3.04 -20.64 5.59
C GLY A 85 -3.71 -19.92 4.40
N LYS A 86 -3.40 -18.64 4.18
CA LYS A 86 -3.96 -17.84 3.06
C LYS A 86 -3.66 -18.42 1.70
N SER A 87 -2.39 -18.73 1.46
CA SER A 87 -1.92 -19.26 0.21
C SER A 87 -2.45 -20.68 -0.04
N THR A 88 -2.64 -21.48 1.02
CA THR A 88 -3.35 -22.76 0.96
C THR A 88 -4.78 -22.59 0.46
N LEU A 89 -5.54 -21.64 1.04
CA LEU A 89 -6.88 -21.32 0.56
C LEU A 89 -6.85 -20.82 -0.88
N ALA A 90 -5.90 -19.94 -1.24
CA ALA A 90 -5.73 -19.46 -2.61
C ALA A 90 -5.60 -20.63 -3.60
N SER A 91 -4.75 -21.62 -3.29
CA SER A 91 -4.58 -22.86 -4.07
C SER A 91 -5.88 -23.64 -4.23
N VAL A 92 -6.66 -23.80 -3.16
CA VAL A 92 -7.97 -24.48 -3.22
C VAL A 92 -8.95 -23.72 -4.11
N LEU A 93 -8.98 -22.39 -4.03
CA LEU A 93 -9.88 -21.55 -4.83
C LEU A 93 -9.51 -21.56 -6.33
N ILE A 94 -8.23 -21.63 -6.68
CA ILE A 94 -7.76 -21.74 -8.08
C ILE A 94 -7.61 -23.18 -8.58
N GLY A 95 -7.98 -24.17 -7.76
CA GLY A 95 -7.90 -25.59 -8.13
C GLY A 95 -6.49 -26.13 -8.36
N THR A 96 -5.45 -25.51 -7.77
CA THR A 96 -4.08 -26.02 -7.86
C THR A 96 -3.77 -26.97 -6.70
N PRO A 97 -2.88 -27.97 -6.92
CA PRO A 97 -2.40 -28.82 -5.82
C PRO A 97 -1.73 -27.98 -4.73
N ILE A 98 -1.99 -28.34 -3.48
CA ILE A 98 -1.29 -27.75 -2.34
C ILE A 98 0.12 -28.38 -2.31
N PRO A 99 1.21 -27.60 -2.47
CA PRO A 99 2.58 -28.08 -2.37
C PRO A 99 2.87 -28.65 -0.98
N LEU A 100 3.70 -29.69 -0.94
CA LEU A 100 4.12 -30.36 0.31
C LEU A 100 5.01 -29.46 1.20
N THR A 101 5.69 -28.48 0.61
CA THR A 101 6.59 -27.54 1.31
C THR A 101 6.16 -26.11 1.01
N TRP A 102 5.13 -25.63 1.69
CA TRP A 102 4.69 -24.24 1.51
C TRP A 102 5.66 -23.26 2.20
N LYS A 103 6.09 -22.23 1.46
CA LYS A 103 6.76 -21.05 2.03
C LYS A 103 5.80 -19.90 2.04
N SER A 104 5.75 -19.13 3.13
CA SER A 104 4.86 -17.97 3.21
C SER A 104 5.05 -17.05 2.00
N THR A 105 3.95 -16.46 1.53
CA THR A 105 3.99 -15.53 0.40
C THR A 105 4.86 -14.33 0.74
N ASP A 106 5.83 -14.00 -0.11
CA ASP A 106 6.66 -12.80 0.03
C ASP A 106 5.95 -11.58 -0.57
N GLY A 107 5.44 -10.66 0.25
CA GLY A 107 4.77 -9.45 -0.23
C GLY A 107 3.36 -9.66 -0.75
N LEU A 108 3.19 -9.90 -2.06
CA LEU A 108 1.88 -10.06 -2.70
C LEU A 108 1.95 -11.05 -3.87
N VAL A 109 0.94 -11.89 -4.01
CA VAL A 109 0.71 -12.67 -5.24
C VAL A 109 -0.68 -12.36 -5.76
N ILE A 110 -0.79 -12.02 -7.05
CA ILE A 110 -2.07 -11.83 -7.73
C ILE A 110 -2.25 -12.96 -8.74
N HIS A 111 -3.32 -13.73 -8.58
CA HIS A 111 -3.72 -14.81 -9.47
C HIS A 111 -4.76 -14.30 -10.48
N PHE A 112 -4.29 -13.56 -11.49
CA PHE A 112 -5.16 -13.08 -12.58
C PHE A 112 -5.73 -14.23 -13.39
N GLY A 113 -7.05 -14.21 -13.60
CA GLY A 113 -7.74 -15.14 -14.50
C GLY A 113 -7.56 -16.63 -14.17
N ARG A 114 -7.27 -16.98 -12.91
CA ARG A 114 -7.14 -18.38 -12.44
C ARG A 114 -8.41 -18.94 -11.83
N ASN A 115 -9.40 -18.08 -11.67
CA ASN A 115 -10.69 -18.40 -11.08
C ASN A 115 -11.74 -17.49 -11.71
N GLY A 116 -12.98 -17.94 -11.75
CA GLY A 116 -14.09 -17.19 -12.30
C GLY A 116 -15.42 -17.58 -11.68
N ILE A 117 -16.47 -16.86 -12.02
CA ILE A 117 -17.85 -17.14 -11.61
C ILE A 117 -18.63 -17.47 -12.87
N ASN A 118 -19.15 -18.69 -12.96
CA ASN A 118 -20.03 -19.08 -14.04
C ASN A 118 -21.35 -18.29 -13.92
N LEU A 119 -21.71 -17.52 -14.96
CA LEU A 119 -22.85 -16.60 -14.91
C LEU A 119 -24.21 -17.31 -15.01
N ASP A 120 -24.25 -18.57 -15.46
CA ASP A 120 -25.48 -19.35 -15.54
C ASP A 120 -25.78 -20.08 -14.23
N SER A 121 -24.76 -20.68 -13.61
CA SER A 121 -24.88 -21.47 -12.37
C SER A 121 -24.59 -20.66 -11.10
N PHE A 122 -23.94 -19.50 -11.22
CA PHE A 122 -23.41 -18.72 -10.10
C PHE A 122 -22.49 -19.54 -9.19
N GLU A 123 -21.67 -20.40 -9.79
CA GLU A 123 -20.65 -21.17 -9.09
C GLU A 123 -19.25 -20.63 -9.39
N MET A 124 -18.40 -20.65 -8.38
CA MET A 124 -17.00 -20.25 -8.52
C MET A 124 -16.20 -21.43 -9.09
N VAL A 125 -15.54 -21.22 -10.22
CA VAL A 125 -14.88 -22.25 -11.02
C VAL A 125 -13.39 -21.95 -11.26
N PRO A 126 -12.48 -22.89 -10.94
CA PRO A 126 -11.07 -22.80 -11.34
C PRO A 126 -10.88 -22.73 -12.86
N LEU A 127 -9.90 -21.96 -13.30
CA LEU A 127 -9.52 -21.81 -14.72
C LEU A 127 -8.11 -22.36 -14.95
N LYS A 128 -7.89 -23.14 -16.02
CA LYS A 128 -6.62 -23.86 -16.23
C LYS A 128 -5.53 -22.94 -16.78
N GLU A 129 -4.29 -23.43 -16.71
CA GLU A 129 -3.10 -22.68 -17.12
C GLU A 129 -2.96 -22.47 -18.64
N GLU A 130 -3.46 -23.42 -19.42
CA GLU A 130 -3.71 -23.30 -20.87
C GLU A 130 -4.83 -22.30 -21.21
N ASP A 131 -5.49 -21.75 -20.18
CA ASP A 131 -6.40 -20.61 -20.25
C ASP A 131 -5.74 -19.30 -19.79
N ARG A 132 -4.41 -19.25 -19.56
CA ARG A 132 -3.67 -18.03 -19.14
C ARG A 132 -3.88 -16.84 -20.10
N GLY A 133 -3.89 -15.63 -19.50
CA GLY A 133 -4.39 -14.37 -20.06
C GLY A 133 -5.90 -14.25 -19.85
N HIS A 134 -6.55 -13.12 -20.14
CA HIS A 134 -8.01 -13.12 -20.29
C HIS A 134 -8.45 -13.90 -21.55
N ASN A 135 -7.96 -15.13 -21.72
CA ASN A 135 -8.57 -16.16 -22.55
C ASN A 135 -10.01 -16.47 -22.09
N VAL A 136 -10.46 -15.88 -20.98
CA VAL A 136 -11.87 -15.63 -20.69
C VAL A 136 -12.46 -14.80 -21.85
N LEU A 137 -12.04 -13.55 -22.15
CA LEU A 137 -12.54 -12.80 -23.32
C LEU A 137 -12.43 -13.55 -24.66
N THR A 138 -11.41 -14.40 -24.88
CA THR A 138 -11.19 -15.11 -26.16
C THR A 138 -11.88 -16.50 -26.27
N LYS A 139 -11.98 -17.28 -25.18
CA LYS A 139 -12.70 -18.58 -25.12
C LYS A 139 -14.15 -18.45 -24.68
N LEU A 140 -14.58 -17.31 -24.14
CA LEU A 140 -15.98 -17.06 -23.78
C LEU A 140 -16.90 -16.87 -24.98
N VAL A 141 -16.35 -16.49 -26.14
CA VAL A 141 -17.12 -16.21 -27.35
C VAL A 141 -17.07 -17.38 -28.35
N ILE A 142 -15.90 -17.99 -28.56
CA ILE A 142 -15.75 -19.08 -29.54
C ILE A 142 -15.90 -20.44 -28.85
N GLY A 143 -17.07 -21.06 -28.96
CA GLY A 143 -17.20 -22.50 -28.72
C GLY A 143 -16.15 -23.23 -29.56
N LYS A 144 -15.22 -23.95 -28.90
CA LYS A 144 -14.07 -24.69 -29.47
C LYS A 144 -13.89 -24.53 -30.99
N PRO A 145 -12.91 -23.74 -31.49
CA PRO A 145 -12.55 -23.86 -32.88
C PRO A 145 -11.99 -25.28 -33.11
N ASN A 146 -12.76 -26.12 -33.80
CA ASN A 146 -12.23 -27.34 -34.39
C ASN A 146 -11.15 -26.93 -35.39
N ARG A 147 -9.88 -27.11 -35.03
CA ARG A 147 -8.80 -27.31 -36.02
C ARG A 147 -7.57 -27.91 -35.35
N GLU A 148 -7.13 -29.01 -35.95
CA GLU A 148 -5.87 -29.70 -35.68
C GLU A 148 -4.71 -28.71 -35.81
N ILE A 149 -3.93 -28.56 -34.75
CA ILE A 149 -2.67 -27.83 -34.79
C ILE A 149 -1.68 -28.68 -35.57
N THR A 150 -1.28 -28.19 -36.74
CA THR A 150 -0.13 -28.70 -37.47
C THR A 150 1.10 -28.61 -36.55
N LYS A 151 1.69 -29.75 -36.21
CA LYS A 151 2.88 -29.87 -35.37
C LYS A 151 4.01 -28.98 -35.91
N CYS A 152 4.26 -27.84 -35.26
CA CYS A 152 5.59 -27.23 -35.26
C CYS A 152 6.37 -27.80 -34.07
N GLN A 153 7.62 -28.16 -34.34
CA GLN A 153 8.47 -29.03 -33.54
C GLN A 153 8.61 -28.57 -32.08
N THR A 154 8.26 -29.46 -31.17
CA THR A 154 8.57 -29.40 -29.74
C THR A 154 10.08 -29.39 -29.54
N ILE A 155 10.60 -28.32 -28.96
CA ILE A 155 11.80 -28.39 -28.12
C ILE A 155 11.27 -28.41 -26.69
N ASP A 156 11.36 -29.57 -26.06
CA ASP A 156 11.10 -29.76 -24.64
C ASP A 156 12.02 -28.84 -23.84
N ASN A 157 11.46 -27.79 -23.25
CA ASN A 157 12.04 -27.09 -22.12
C ASN A 157 10.95 -26.97 -21.05
N GLN A 158 10.85 -28.00 -20.22
CA GLN A 158 10.19 -27.92 -18.92
C GLN A 158 10.93 -26.86 -18.09
N HIS A 159 10.37 -25.66 -17.98
CA HIS A 159 10.72 -24.71 -16.93
C HIS A 159 9.57 -24.67 -15.93
N ASP A 160 9.70 -25.51 -14.92
CA ASP A 160 8.91 -25.44 -13.70
C ASP A 160 9.17 -24.10 -13.00
N LEU A 161 8.17 -23.21 -12.99
CA LEU A 161 8.16 -22.01 -12.16
C LEU A 161 7.40 -22.32 -10.86
N TRP A 162 8.10 -23.04 -9.98
CA TRP A 162 7.79 -23.18 -8.56
C TRP A 162 9.09 -22.92 -7.79
N PHE A 163 9.22 -21.77 -7.14
CA PHE A 163 10.38 -21.47 -6.30
C PHE A 163 10.22 -22.08 -4.89
N ALA A 164 10.49 -23.38 -4.77
CA ALA A 164 11.15 -23.89 -3.58
C ALA A 164 12.66 -23.72 -3.79
N PRO A 165 13.46 -23.23 -2.81
CA PRO A 165 14.90 -23.30 -2.95
C PRO A 165 15.31 -24.78 -2.92
N SER A 166 16.00 -25.20 -3.97
CA SER A 166 16.53 -26.54 -4.10
C SER A 166 17.47 -26.87 -2.94
N SER A 167 17.03 -27.77 -2.08
CA SER A 167 17.91 -28.62 -1.28
C SER A 167 18.50 -29.67 -2.20
N ASN A 168 19.80 -29.61 -2.47
CA ASN A 168 20.60 -30.74 -2.93
C ASN A 168 22.07 -30.44 -2.58
N ASP A 169 22.43 -30.82 -1.36
CA ASP A 169 23.76 -31.34 -1.03
C ASP A 169 23.61 -32.17 0.24
N LEU A 170 23.17 -33.42 0.04
CA LEU A 170 23.38 -34.50 0.99
C LEU A 170 23.83 -35.71 0.19
N THR A 171 25.15 -35.87 0.07
CA THR A 171 25.74 -37.20 -0.06
C THR A 171 26.10 -37.69 1.33
N GLU A 172 25.59 -38.88 1.62
CA GLU A 172 25.82 -39.66 2.83
C GLU A 172 27.32 -39.82 3.13
N LEU A 173 27.71 -39.47 4.35
CA LEU A 173 28.77 -40.19 5.06
C LEU A 173 28.30 -40.49 6.48
N ASN A 174 27.97 -41.76 6.69
CA ASN A 174 27.99 -42.41 8.00
C ASN A 174 29.36 -42.18 8.65
N LEU A 175 29.39 -41.86 9.95
CA LEU A 175 30.09 -42.62 11.01
C LEU A 175 30.13 -41.84 12.34
N GLN A 176 29.47 -42.43 13.34
CA GLN A 176 29.89 -42.65 14.72
C GLN A 176 30.10 -41.49 15.72
N ASP A 177 29.52 -41.75 16.89
CA ASP A 177 29.65 -41.07 18.17
C ASP A 177 31.09 -40.72 18.57
N SER A 178 31.28 -39.52 19.12
CA SER A 178 32.08 -39.33 20.34
C SER A 178 31.82 -37.97 20.99
N GLU A 179 31.50 -38.02 22.28
CA GLU A 179 31.59 -36.91 23.23
C GLU A 179 33.06 -36.46 23.36
N ILE A 180 33.36 -35.15 23.27
CA ILE A 180 34.45 -34.49 24.05
C ILE A 180 34.06 -33.03 24.36
N ASP A 181 34.27 -32.70 25.63
CA ASP A 181 34.15 -31.42 26.34
C ASP A 181 35.07 -30.26 25.91
N ALA A 182 34.57 -29.05 26.22
CA ALA A 182 35.23 -27.89 26.85
C ALA A 182 36.40 -27.11 26.20
N ASN A 183 36.26 -25.78 26.35
CA ASN A 183 37.28 -24.72 26.50
C ASN A 183 38.24 -24.44 25.32
N PHE A 184 38.18 -23.22 24.77
CA PHE A 184 39.22 -22.21 25.06
C PHE A 184 38.84 -20.79 24.61
N SER A 185 39.33 -19.84 25.39
CA SER A 185 39.18 -18.39 25.30
C SER A 185 40.10 -17.74 24.27
N SER A 186 39.68 -16.55 23.83
CA SER A 186 40.47 -15.34 23.51
C SER A 186 41.72 -15.46 22.63
N GLU A 187 41.78 -14.69 21.54
CA GLU A 187 42.84 -13.68 21.42
C GLU A 187 42.50 -12.60 20.37
N VAL A 188 42.82 -11.38 20.78
CA VAL A 188 42.76 -10.12 20.04
C VAL A 188 44.06 -9.99 19.23
N SER A 189 44.00 -9.58 17.97
CA SER A 189 45.17 -9.06 17.27
C SER A 189 44.83 -7.78 16.52
N VAL A 190 45.34 -6.69 17.07
CA VAL A 190 45.56 -5.38 16.47
C VAL A 190 46.56 -5.53 15.32
N PHE A 191 46.27 -4.96 14.15
CA PHE A 191 47.30 -4.63 13.16
C PHE A 191 47.10 -3.21 12.64
N THR A 192 48.22 -2.50 12.62
CA THR A 192 48.45 -1.07 12.43
C THR A 192 48.46 -0.66 10.96
N GLU A 193 48.09 0.59 10.72
CA GLU A 193 48.40 1.36 9.50
C GLU A 193 49.91 1.50 9.31
N ASP A 194 50.38 1.33 8.07
CA ASP A 194 51.32 2.22 7.36
C ASP A 194 51.80 1.53 6.09
N ASP A 195 51.37 2.01 4.93
CA ASP A 195 52.32 2.36 3.87
C ASP A 195 51.69 3.35 2.88
N ILE A 196 52.35 4.51 2.83
CA ILE A 196 52.01 5.72 2.11
C ILE A 196 52.60 5.64 0.69
N GLY A 197 51.79 6.02 -0.30
CA GLY A 197 52.21 6.34 -1.66
C GLY A 197 51.49 7.58 -2.18
N GLU A 198 51.99 8.75 -1.78
CA GLU A 198 51.91 10.08 -2.42
C GLU A 198 52.26 10.02 -3.93
N TYR A 199 51.84 10.83 -4.92
CA TYR A 199 51.06 12.06 -5.17
C TYR A 199 50.48 11.88 -6.61
N GLU A 200 49.49 12.60 -7.16
CA GLU A 200 49.57 14.00 -7.57
C GLU A 200 48.25 14.49 -8.19
N VAL A 201 47.96 15.76 -7.95
CA VAL A 201 46.77 16.53 -8.36
C VAL A 201 46.96 17.07 -9.78
N LEU A 202 46.04 16.82 -10.71
CA LEU A 202 45.88 17.66 -11.92
C LEU A 202 44.40 17.83 -12.35
N SER A 203 43.92 19.04 -12.06
CA SER A 203 43.06 19.94 -12.85
C SER A 203 42.16 19.41 -13.98
N ARG A 204 40.90 19.83 -13.85
CA ARG A 204 39.81 19.92 -14.83
C ARG A 204 40.17 20.95 -15.92
N GLU A 205 40.24 20.57 -17.21
CA GLU A 205 39.93 21.44 -18.37
C GLU A 205 39.83 20.65 -19.71
N GLN A 206 38.62 20.68 -20.29
CA GLN A 206 38.15 20.77 -21.69
C GLN A 206 38.88 20.13 -22.90
N PHE A 207 38.03 19.79 -23.91
CA PHE A 207 38.27 19.36 -25.31
C PHE A 207 38.55 17.85 -25.52
N SER A 208 38.02 17.14 -26.52
CA SER A 208 37.21 17.49 -27.71
C SER A 208 36.49 16.24 -28.24
N THR A 209 35.42 16.48 -28.99
CA THR A 209 34.77 15.55 -29.91
C THR A 209 35.76 14.79 -30.81
N SER A 210 35.73 13.46 -30.79
CA SER A 210 36.05 12.64 -31.95
C SER A 210 35.36 11.29 -31.85
N GLU A 211 34.64 10.99 -32.92
CA GLU A 211 33.75 9.87 -33.17
C GLU A 211 34.37 8.51 -32.84
N MET A 212 33.62 7.70 -32.09
CA MET A 212 33.49 6.28 -32.41
C MET A 212 32.02 5.91 -32.27
N ASN A 213 31.34 6.03 -33.41
CA ASN A 213 30.04 5.43 -33.66
C ASN A 213 30.10 3.94 -33.33
N ASN A 214 29.45 3.56 -32.23
CA ASN A 214 28.86 2.25 -32.01
C ASN A 214 27.73 2.41 -30.98
N THR A 215 26.74 3.23 -31.32
CA THR A 215 25.40 3.10 -30.76
C THR A 215 24.78 1.82 -31.30
N SER A 216 25.05 0.70 -30.64
CA SER A 216 24.08 -0.38 -30.60
C SER A 216 22.89 0.12 -29.78
N SER A 217 21.86 0.60 -30.47
CA SER A 217 20.53 0.72 -29.89
C SER A 217 20.19 -0.64 -29.30
N ILE A 218 20.16 -0.73 -27.97
CA ILE A 218 19.68 -1.93 -27.28
C ILE A 218 18.19 -1.98 -27.57
N SER A 219 17.84 -2.76 -28.59
CA SER A 219 16.48 -3.15 -28.92
C SER A 219 15.84 -3.78 -27.69
N LEU A 220 14.60 -3.39 -27.40
CA LEU A 220 13.72 -4.08 -26.45
C LEU A 220 13.88 -5.60 -26.60
N PRO A 221 14.05 -6.37 -25.51
CA PRO A 221 14.22 -7.81 -25.62
C PRO A 221 12.97 -8.44 -26.25
N ASN A 222 13.12 -9.00 -27.46
CA ASN A 222 12.11 -9.77 -28.21
C ASN A 222 10.68 -9.19 -28.26
N VAL A 223 10.53 -7.87 -28.32
CA VAL A 223 9.22 -7.28 -28.59
C VAL A 223 8.90 -7.54 -30.06
N LYS A 224 7.93 -8.42 -30.34
CA LYS A 224 7.34 -8.56 -31.67
C LYS A 224 6.91 -7.18 -32.18
N THR A 225 6.87 -6.98 -33.50
CA THR A 225 6.37 -5.71 -34.06
C THR A 225 4.99 -5.39 -33.48
N VAL A 226 4.63 -4.11 -33.35
CA VAL A 226 3.32 -3.66 -32.86
C VAL A 226 2.17 -4.40 -33.58
N GLU A 227 2.35 -4.67 -34.89
CA GLU A 227 1.43 -5.44 -35.74
C GLU A 227 1.15 -6.86 -35.22
N ALA A 228 2.09 -7.50 -34.53
CA ALA A 228 1.91 -8.86 -34.01
C ALA A 228 0.92 -8.94 -32.84
N TYR A 229 0.58 -7.79 -32.24
CA TYR A 229 -0.42 -7.69 -31.17
C TYR A 229 -1.80 -7.26 -31.67
N ALA A 230 -1.96 -7.00 -32.97
CA ALA A 230 -3.26 -6.70 -33.55
C ALA A 230 -4.26 -7.84 -33.26
N VAL A 231 -5.48 -7.47 -32.88
CA VAL A 231 -6.53 -8.44 -32.53
C VAL A 231 -7.00 -9.17 -33.79
N HIS A 232 -7.24 -10.47 -33.67
CA HIS A 232 -7.73 -11.28 -34.79
C HIS A 232 -9.06 -10.76 -35.35
N ASP A 233 -9.15 -10.67 -36.69
CA ASP A 233 -10.32 -10.19 -37.43
C ASP A 233 -11.64 -10.87 -37.01
N ASP A 234 -11.59 -12.14 -36.59
CA ASP A 234 -12.80 -12.88 -36.22
C ASP A 234 -13.40 -12.38 -34.89
N ILE A 235 -12.57 -11.96 -33.94
CA ILE A 235 -13.03 -11.34 -32.68
C ILE A 235 -13.58 -9.94 -32.95
N LEU A 236 -12.91 -9.19 -33.83
CA LEU A 236 -13.40 -7.88 -34.26
C LEU A 236 -14.78 -7.99 -34.93
N LYS A 237 -15.01 -9.01 -35.76
CA LYS A 237 -16.34 -9.28 -36.34
C LYS A 237 -17.41 -9.65 -35.30
N GLU A 238 -17.06 -10.41 -34.27
CA GLU A 238 -18.00 -10.75 -33.18
C GLU A 238 -18.37 -9.52 -32.34
N VAL A 239 -17.39 -8.65 -32.11
CA VAL A 239 -17.58 -7.32 -31.49
C VAL A 239 -18.48 -6.44 -32.36
N GLU A 240 -18.18 -6.31 -33.65
CA GLU A 240 -18.95 -5.48 -34.60
C GLU A 240 -20.38 -6.01 -34.82
N SER A 241 -20.58 -7.32 -34.80
CA SER A 241 -21.90 -7.95 -34.97
C SER A 241 -22.76 -7.96 -33.69
N GLY A 242 -22.21 -7.48 -32.56
CA GLY A 242 -22.90 -7.46 -31.27
C GLY A 242 -23.15 -8.85 -30.66
N GLN A 243 -22.42 -9.87 -31.12
CA GLN A 243 -22.56 -11.25 -30.62
C GLN A 243 -21.65 -11.56 -29.42
N TYR A 244 -20.79 -10.61 -29.05
CA TYR A 244 -19.92 -10.71 -27.89
C TYR A 244 -20.71 -10.91 -26.58
N LYS A 245 -20.46 -12.02 -25.88
CA LYS A 245 -21.10 -12.34 -24.58
C LYS A 245 -20.10 -12.95 -23.60
N VAL A 246 -20.20 -12.53 -22.34
CA VAL A 246 -19.43 -13.10 -21.23
C VAL A 246 -20.22 -14.27 -20.61
N LYS A 247 -19.60 -15.42 -20.39
CA LYS A 247 -20.21 -16.59 -19.69
C LYS A 247 -19.59 -16.88 -18.33
N ILE A 248 -18.34 -16.48 -18.12
CA ILE A 248 -17.60 -16.63 -16.88
C ILE A 248 -17.06 -15.25 -16.53
N ALA A 249 -17.50 -14.70 -15.42
CA ALA A 249 -16.94 -13.48 -14.88
C ALA A 249 -15.55 -13.76 -14.29
N PRO A 250 -14.49 -13.01 -14.64
CA PRO A 250 -13.20 -13.15 -13.99
C PRO A 250 -13.31 -12.88 -12.48
N SER A 251 -12.69 -13.73 -11.68
CA SER A 251 -12.59 -13.56 -10.23
C SER A 251 -11.13 -13.64 -9.80
N ASP A 252 -10.45 -12.50 -9.82
CA ASP A 252 -9.05 -12.41 -9.44
C ASP A 252 -8.86 -12.68 -7.94
N LEU A 253 -7.76 -13.36 -7.60
CA LEU A 253 -7.37 -13.62 -6.20
C LEU A 253 -6.09 -12.87 -5.87
N VAL A 254 -6.09 -12.19 -4.73
CA VAL A 254 -4.95 -11.44 -4.22
C VAL A 254 -4.54 -12.03 -2.87
N ASP A 255 -3.36 -12.63 -2.79
CA ASP A 255 -2.78 -13.20 -1.56
C ASP A 255 -1.71 -12.27 -0.99
N PHE A 256 -1.98 -11.64 0.15
CA PHE A 256 -1.03 -10.78 0.86
C PHE A 256 -0.09 -11.61 1.74
N GLY A 257 1.20 -11.30 1.76
CA GLY A 257 2.20 -12.07 2.52
C GLY A 257 2.14 -11.90 4.04
N GLY A 258 1.60 -10.78 4.52
CA GLY A 258 1.45 -10.47 5.95
C GLY A 258 2.72 -9.92 6.61
N GLN A 259 3.77 -9.61 5.85
CA GLN A 259 4.95 -8.90 6.35
C GLN A 259 4.69 -7.39 6.43
N ARG A 260 5.02 -6.78 7.58
CA ARG A 260 4.74 -5.36 7.84
C ARG A 260 5.51 -4.39 6.94
N SER A 261 6.64 -4.81 6.36
CA SER A 261 7.39 -3.97 5.42
C SER A 261 6.59 -3.66 4.15
N TYR A 262 5.61 -4.51 3.80
CA TYR A 262 4.72 -4.30 2.65
C TYR A 262 3.50 -3.41 2.95
N ASP A 263 3.29 -3.00 4.20
CA ASP A 263 2.17 -2.12 4.58
C ASP A 263 2.12 -0.85 3.73
N MET A 264 3.29 -0.29 3.35
CA MET A 264 3.39 0.89 2.49
C MET A 264 2.86 0.65 1.06
N THR A 265 2.83 -0.60 0.62
CA THR A 265 2.38 -1.00 -0.72
C THR A 265 0.87 -1.23 -0.76
N HIS A 266 0.19 -1.32 0.38
CA HIS A 266 -1.26 -1.54 0.45
C HIS A 266 -2.04 -0.46 -0.30
N GLN A 267 -1.56 0.79 -0.33
CA GLN A 267 -2.18 1.88 -1.09
C GLN A 267 -2.29 1.62 -2.61
N LEU A 268 -1.53 0.66 -3.15
CA LEU A 268 -1.55 0.28 -4.57
C LEU A 268 -2.51 -0.88 -4.87
N PHE A 269 -2.57 -1.84 -3.94
CA PHE A 269 -3.13 -3.16 -4.19
C PHE A 269 -4.42 -3.42 -3.39
N VAL A 270 -4.68 -2.64 -2.34
CA VAL A 270 -5.93 -2.69 -1.58
C VAL A 270 -6.90 -1.71 -2.24
N GLN A 271 -7.79 -2.24 -3.08
CA GLN A 271 -8.63 -1.46 -4.00
C GLN A 271 -10.12 -1.56 -3.67
N HIS A 272 -10.87 -0.55 -4.08
CA HIS A 272 -12.32 -0.55 -4.04
C HIS A 272 -12.91 -1.69 -4.89
N GLY A 273 -14.08 -2.21 -4.50
CA GLY A 273 -14.84 -3.14 -5.35
C GLY A 273 -14.41 -4.62 -5.27
N GLY A 274 -14.13 -5.13 -4.07
CA GLY A 274 -13.86 -6.55 -3.88
C GLY A 274 -14.33 -7.11 -2.54
N THR A 275 -14.16 -8.42 -2.39
CA THR A 275 -14.45 -9.15 -1.14
C THR A 275 -13.15 -9.38 -0.39
N PHE A 276 -13.08 -8.94 0.85
CA PHE A 276 -11.92 -9.19 1.72
C PHE A 276 -12.22 -10.36 2.63
N VAL A 277 -11.33 -11.35 2.65
CA VAL A 277 -11.35 -12.48 3.58
C VAL A 277 -10.18 -12.30 4.53
N VAL A 278 -10.47 -11.83 5.73
CA VAL A 278 -9.47 -11.65 6.79
C VAL A 278 -9.31 -12.97 7.54
N MET A 279 -8.13 -13.57 7.40
CA MET A 279 -7.78 -14.90 7.85
C MET A 279 -6.89 -14.86 9.10
N PHE A 280 -7.15 -15.79 10.01
CA PHE A 280 -6.35 -15.98 11.22
C PHE A 280 -6.27 -17.46 11.59
N ASP A 281 -5.29 -17.81 12.42
CA ASP A 281 -5.14 -19.18 12.92
C ASP A 281 -6.21 -19.45 14.00
N GLY A 282 -7.20 -20.28 13.66
CA GLY A 282 -8.31 -20.62 14.55
C GLY A 282 -7.91 -21.54 15.71
N SER A 283 -6.74 -22.17 15.65
CA SER A 283 -6.26 -23.05 16.72
C SER A 283 -5.73 -22.28 17.93
N ARG A 284 -5.15 -21.10 17.68
CA ARG A 284 -4.54 -20.23 18.70
C ARG A 284 -5.54 -19.34 19.38
N ASP A 285 -5.17 -18.83 20.56
CA ASP A 285 -6.00 -17.85 21.23
C ASP A 285 -5.86 -16.47 20.56
N PHE A 286 -6.96 -15.71 20.51
CA PHE A 286 -7.01 -14.51 19.68
C PHE A 286 -6.01 -13.41 20.10
N GLN A 287 -5.65 -13.39 21.38
CA GLN A 287 -4.70 -12.44 21.97
C GLN A 287 -3.29 -13.02 22.13
N GLU A 288 -3.09 -14.28 21.80
CA GLU A 288 -1.80 -14.95 21.94
C GLU A 288 -0.78 -14.31 20.98
N PRO A 289 0.44 -13.98 21.46
CA PRO A 289 1.52 -13.55 20.59
C PRO A 289 1.86 -14.59 19.53
N LEU A 290 1.96 -14.14 18.28
CA LEU A 290 2.32 -14.95 17.13
C LEU A 290 3.84 -15.14 17.08
N THR A 291 4.28 -16.40 17.09
CA THR A 291 5.68 -16.82 17.08
C THR A 291 6.45 -16.39 15.83
N GLU A 292 5.73 -16.15 14.73
CA GLU A 292 6.26 -15.67 13.46
C GLU A 292 6.76 -14.22 13.56
N TYR A 293 6.39 -13.50 14.61
CA TYR A 293 6.75 -12.12 14.86
C TYR A 293 7.60 -12.01 16.15
N PRO A 294 8.93 -11.85 16.04
CA PRO A 294 9.87 -12.02 17.17
C PRO A 294 9.72 -10.97 18.28
N THR A 295 9.00 -9.88 18.03
CA THR A 295 8.77 -8.79 18.98
C THR A 295 7.71 -9.11 20.04
N GLY A 296 6.90 -10.16 19.86
CA GLY A 296 5.90 -10.62 20.84
C GLY A 296 4.71 -9.67 21.05
N ASP A 297 4.59 -8.61 20.24
CA ASP A 297 3.54 -7.59 20.31
C ASP A 297 2.44 -7.80 19.26
N ILE A 298 2.56 -8.84 18.44
CA ILE A 298 1.63 -9.15 17.36
C ILE A 298 0.85 -10.40 17.72
N SER A 299 -0.48 -10.28 17.75
CA SER A 299 -1.45 -11.37 17.93
C SER A 299 -2.47 -11.39 16.78
N ASN A 300 -3.31 -12.44 16.72
CA ASN A 300 -4.43 -12.48 15.78
C ASN A 300 -5.33 -11.23 15.91
N GLU A 301 -5.58 -10.75 17.14
CA GLU A 301 -6.33 -9.51 17.39
C GLU A 301 -5.69 -8.30 16.71
N THR A 302 -4.38 -8.11 16.89
CA THR A 302 -3.69 -6.95 16.29
C THR A 302 -3.68 -7.02 14.77
N ILE A 303 -3.58 -8.22 14.18
CA ILE A 303 -3.58 -8.44 12.73
C ILE A 303 -4.96 -8.21 12.14
N VAL A 304 -6.01 -8.75 12.75
CA VAL A 304 -7.40 -8.49 12.33
C VAL A 304 -7.69 -7.00 12.44
N LYS A 305 -7.30 -6.37 13.56
CA LYS A 305 -7.48 -4.93 13.75
C LYS A 305 -6.77 -4.12 12.66
N HIS A 306 -5.52 -4.50 12.34
CA HIS A 306 -4.74 -3.86 11.29
C HIS A 306 -5.43 -3.97 9.92
N TRP A 307 -5.81 -5.18 9.49
CA TRP A 307 -6.42 -5.38 8.17
C TRP A 307 -7.78 -4.72 8.04
N VAL A 308 -8.65 -4.84 9.05
CA VAL A 308 -9.96 -4.16 9.04
C VAL A 308 -9.76 -2.64 8.93
N ASN A 309 -8.87 -2.05 9.73
CA ASN A 309 -8.57 -0.62 9.66
C ASN A 309 -7.99 -0.21 8.29
N SER A 310 -7.10 -1.01 7.71
CA SER A 310 -6.55 -0.77 6.38
C SER A 310 -7.64 -0.80 5.31
N ILE A 311 -8.53 -1.79 5.31
CA ILE A 311 -9.62 -1.91 4.34
C ILE A 311 -10.61 -0.76 4.48
N LEU A 312 -11.03 -0.46 5.71
CA LEU A 312 -11.93 0.65 6.00
C LEU A 312 -11.32 2.00 5.62
N THR A 313 -10.00 2.10 5.64
CA THR A 313 -9.31 3.29 5.13
C THR A 313 -9.27 3.28 3.60
N TYR A 314 -8.68 2.28 2.95
CA TYR A 314 -8.36 2.35 1.52
C TYR A 314 -9.52 2.05 0.57
N CYS A 315 -10.61 1.43 1.03
CA CYS A 315 -11.58 0.83 0.11
C CYS A 315 -13.03 1.27 0.30
N VAL A 316 -13.34 1.95 1.39
CA VAL A 316 -14.73 2.23 1.73
C VAL A 316 -15.15 3.58 1.19
N ASP A 317 -16.13 3.61 0.29
CA ASP A 317 -16.83 4.83 -0.10
C ASP A 317 -18.06 5.02 0.82
N ASP A 318 -18.26 6.24 1.34
CA ASP A 318 -19.40 6.58 2.22
C ASP A 318 -20.75 6.22 1.58
N SER A 319 -20.85 6.31 0.25
CA SER A 319 -22.05 6.02 -0.55
C SER A 319 -22.32 4.53 -0.77
N SER A 320 -21.32 3.67 -0.53
CA SER A 320 -21.39 2.25 -0.85
C SER A 320 -21.60 1.38 0.40
N VAL A 321 -22.20 0.21 0.21
CA VAL A 321 -22.19 -0.89 1.20
C VAL A 321 -21.03 -1.85 0.98
N MET A 322 -20.16 -1.57 0.01
CA MET A 322 -18.95 -2.30 -0.35
C MET A 322 -17.68 -1.53 0.04
N PRO A 323 -16.55 -2.22 0.28
CA PRO A 323 -16.36 -3.67 0.24
C PRO A 323 -17.05 -4.41 1.40
N LYS A 324 -17.11 -5.74 1.32
CA LYS A 324 -17.46 -6.60 2.46
C LYS A 324 -16.21 -7.28 3.01
N ILE A 325 -16.12 -7.31 4.34
CA ILE A 325 -15.05 -7.95 5.10
C ILE A 325 -15.63 -9.20 5.76
N LEU A 326 -15.21 -10.36 5.26
CA LEU A 326 -15.48 -11.68 5.81
C LEU A 326 -14.33 -12.13 6.71
N PHE A 327 -14.61 -13.06 7.62
CA PHE A 327 -13.60 -13.66 8.49
C PHE A 327 -13.52 -15.17 8.26
N ALA A 328 -12.29 -15.69 8.17
CA ALA A 328 -12.04 -17.12 8.09
C ALA A 328 -10.96 -17.56 9.09
N ALA A 329 -11.25 -18.62 9.84
CA ALA A 329 -10.34 -19.22 10.81
C ALA A 329 -9.79 -20.53 10.23
N THR A 330 -8.47 -20.67 10.15
CA THR A 330 -7.83 -21.90 9.63
C THR A 330 -7.57 -22.92 10.75
N HIS A 331 -7.08 -24.10 10.36
CA HIS A 331 -6.79 -25.23 11.26
C HIS A 331 -8.03 -25.77 12.00
N ARG A 332 -9.18 -25.80 11.30
CA ARG A 332 -10.41 -26.40 11.85
C ARG A 332 -10.23 -27.87 12.22
N ASP A 333 -9.40 -28.61 11.47
CA ASP A 333 -9.17 -30.05 11.60
C ASP A 333 -8.62 -30.49 12.96
N ILE A 334 -7.96 -29.58 13.69
CA ILE A 334 -7.44 -29.84 15.04
C ILE A 334 -8.35 -29.35 16.16
N LEU A 335 -9.52 -28.80 15.83
CA LEU A 335 -10.52 -28.33 16.78
C LEU A 335 -11.66 -29.35 16.92
N SER A 336 -12.10 -29.58 18.15
CA SER A 336 -13.40 -30.23 18.39
C SER A 336 -14.55 -29.23 18.12
N ASP A 337 -15.74 -29.74 17.83
CA ASP A 337 -16.94 -28.92 17.58
C ASP A 337 -17.25 -27.94 18.72
N ASP A 338 -17.07 -28.37 19.97
CA ASP A 338 -17.30 -27.52 21.15
C ASP A 338 -16.25 -26.40 21.27
N MET A 339 -14.98 -26.72 20.97
CA MET A 339 -13.91 -25.72 20.92
C MET A 339 -14.13 -24.71 19.79
N GLN A 340 -14.52 -25.18 18.61
CA GLN A 340 -14.85 -24.32 17.46
C GLN A 340 -15.97 -23.33 17.83
N LYS A 341 -17.08 -23.82 18.40
CA LYS A 341 -18.20 -22.96 18.84
C LYS A 341 -17.78 -21.95 19.91
N LYS A 342 -16.92 -22.36 20.85
CA LYS A 342 -16.37 -21.47 21.88
C LYS A 342 -15.52 -20.36 21.23
N LYS A 343 -14.52 -20.72 20.43
CA LYS A 343 -13.63 -19.75 19.77
C LYS A 343 -14.38 -18.82 18.82
N ASN A 344 -15.40 -19.32 18.11
CA ASN A 344 -16.27 -18.47 17.28
C ASN A 344 -16.96 -17.38 18.12
N ARG A 345 -17.61 -17.76 19.24
CA ARG A 345 -18.27 -16.78 20.12
C ARG A 345 -17.30 -15.75 20.68
N GLU A 346 -16.13 -16.17 21.12
CA GLU A 346 -15.08 -15.28 21.64
C GLU A 346 -14.58 -14.31 20.56
N PHE A 347 -14.34 -14.80 19.35
CA PHE A 347 -13.94 -13.99 18.21
C PHE A 347 -15.01 -12.94 17.86
N VAL A 348 -16.26 -13.38 17.67
CA VAL A 348 -17.37 -12.48 17.31
C VAL A 348 -17.55 -11.41 18.38
N GLN A 349 -17.57 -11.79 19.66
CA GLN A 349 -17.66 -10.84 20.76
C GLN A 349 -16.53 -9.80 20.67
N ARG A 350 -15.28 -10.24 20.52
CA ARG A 350 -14.12 -9.35 20.50
C ARG A 350 -14.13 -8.41 19.29
N VAL A 351 -14.46 -8.91 18.11
CA VAL A 351 -14.56 -8.09 16.89
C VAL A 351 -15.72 -7.10 17.00
N SER A 352 -16.85 -7.50 17.59
CA SER A 352 -17.96 -6.59 17.90
C SER A 352 -17.58 -5.53 18.95
N GLU A 353 -16.76 -5.86 19.95
CA GLU A 353 -16.22 -4.85 20.88
C GLU A 353 -15.30 -3.85 20.19
N MET A 354 -14.47 -4.30 19.24
CA MET A 354 -13.55 -3.44 18.50
C MET A 354 -14.25 -2.55 17.46
N PHE A 355 -15.24 -3.09 16.75
CA PHE A 355 -15.80 -2.46 15.55
C PHE A 355 -17.33 -2.30 15.55
N GLY A 356 -18.04 -2.80 16.55
CA GLY A 356 -19.50 -2.76 16.59
C GLY A 356 -20.07 -1.34 16.61
N SER A 357 -19.40 -0.40 17.27
CA SER A 357 -19.76 1.02 17.29
C SER A 357 -19.09 1.84 16.18
N HIS A 358 -18.36 1.21 15.25
CA HIS A 358 -17.68 1.90 14.17
C HIS A 358 -18.72 2.39 13.13
N GLU A 359 -18.61 3.63 12.67
CA GLU A 359 -19.55 4.23 11.69
C GLU A 359 -19.64 3.39 10.40
N MET A 360 -18.54 2.73 10.05
CA MET A 360 -18.41 1.86 8.87
C MET A 360 -18.61 0.36 9.17
N ASN A 361 -19.26 0.00 10.28
CA ASN A 361 -19.50 -1.42 10.64
C ASN A 361 -20.34 -2.18 9.58
N LYS A 362 -21.12 -1.47 8.74
CA LYS A 362 -21.90 -2.03 7.61
C LYS A 362 -21.05 -2.82 6.60
N HIS A 363 -19.74 -2.59 6.59
CA HIS A 363 -18.78 -3.30 5.73
C HIS A 363 -18.28 -4.61 6.36
N ILE A 364 -18.51 -4.83 7.65
CA ILE A 364 -18.00 -5.97 8.41
C ILE A 364 -19.10 -7.03 8.54
N VAL A 365 -18.81 -8.24 8.09
CA VAL A 365 -19.70 -9.39 8.25
C VAL A 365 -19.26 -10.15 9.49
N PHE A 366 -19.86 -9.80 10.64
CA PHE A 366 -19.53 -10.42 11.93
C PHE A 366 -19.90 -11.92 11.97
N ASN A 367 -20.93 -12.33 11.23
CA ASN A 367 -21.36 -13.72 11.10
C ASN A 367 -21.80 -14.00 9.66
N PRO A 368 -21.55 -15.22 9.13
CA PRO A 368 -20.79 -16.30 9.77
C PRO A 368 -19.27 -16.04 9.78
N VAL A 369 -18.57 -16.67 10.73
CA VAL A 369 -17.10 -16.85 10.69
C VAL A 369 -16.81 -18.23 10.13
N PHE A 370 -16.08 -18.31 9.02
CA PHE A 370 -15.83 -19.57 8.32
C PHE A 370 -14.64 -20.29 8.95
N PHE A 371 -14.88 -21.36 9.70
CA PHE A 371 -13.81 -22.22 10.20
C PHE A 371 -13.50 -23.26 9.14
N ILE A 372 -12.31 -23.20 8.55
CA ILE A 372 -11.93 -24.00 7.38
C ILE A 372 -10.76 -24.93 7.67
N ASN A 373 -10.80 -26.11 7.07
CA ASN A 373 -9.67 -27.00 6.90
C ASN A 373 -9.12 -26.84 5.48
N GLY A 374 -8.06 -26.03 5.35
CA GLY A 374 -7.42 -25.78 4.05
C GLY A 374 -6.75 -27.03 3.43
N THR A 375 -6.57 -28.11 4.18
CA THR A 375 -6.00 -29.36 3.67
C THR A 375 -7.04 -30.29 3.02
N ASP A 376 -8.33 -30.05 3.31
CA ASP A 376 -9.45 -30.78 2.75
C ASP A 376 -10.06 -29.99 1.58
N LYS A 377 -9.94 -30.55 0.37
CA LYS A 377 -10.45 -29.92 -0.86
C LYS A 377 -11.99 -29.92 -0.92
N ASP A 378 -12.61 -30.83 -0.17
CA ASP A 378 -14.06 -31.02 -0.12
C ASP A 378 -14.66 -30.41 1.15
N ASP A 379 -13.90 -29.56 1.87
CA ASP A 379 -14.41 -28.89 3.06
C ASP A 379 -15.65 -28.05 2.73
N GLN A 380 -16.77 -28.44 3.34
CA GLN A 380 -18.06 -27.79 3.17
C GLN A 380 -18.05 -26.30 3.57
N GLU A 381 -17.23 -25.90 4.55
CA GLU A 381 -17.10 -24.50 4.96
C GLU A 381 -16.36 -23.67 3.90
N ILE A 382 -15.42 -24.26 3.15
CA ILE A 382 -14.82 -23.59 1.99
C ILE A 382 -15.87 -23.39 0.89
N GLN A 383 -16.76 -24.36 0.68
CA GLN A 383 -17.88 -24.18 -0.27
C GLN A 383 -18.86 -23.10 0.20
N ASN A 384 -19.16 -23.05 1.50
CA ASN A 384 -20.00 -21.99 2.09
C ASN A 384 -19.37 -20.60 1.91
N LEU A 385 -18.04 -20.50 2.09
CA LEU A 385 -17.29 -19.28 1.82
C LEU A 385 -17.34 -18.87 0.34
N LYS A 386 -17.15 -19.81 -0.60
CA LYS A 386 -17.28 -19.54 -2.04
C LYS A 386 -18.66 -19.00 -2.40
N ASN A 387 -19.73 -19.59 -1.85
CA ASN A 387 -21.10 -19.14 -2.08
C ASN A 387 -21.33 -17.71 -1.56
N HIS A 388 -20.76 -17.37 -0.40
CA HIS A 388 -20.82 -16.00 0.13
C HIS A 388 -20.05 -15.01 -0.75
N ILE A 389 -18.86 -15.38 -1.23
CA ILE A 389 -18.09 -14.56 -2.16
C ILE A 389 -18.89 -14.28 -3.44
N VAL A 390 -19.50 -15.30 -4.04
CA VAL A 390 -20.34 -15.13 -5.24
C VAL A 390 -21.55 -14.23 -4.94
N THR A 391 -22.19 -14.43 -3.78
CA THR A 391 -23.31 -13.60 -3.36
C THR A 391 -22.89 -12.13 -3.24
N ILE A 392 -21.75 -11.84 -2.61
CA ILE A 392 -21.23 -10.48 -2.50
C ILE A 392 -20.89 -9.90 -3.87
N ALA A 393 -20.23 -10.67 -4.74
CA ALA A 393 -19.85 -10.24 -6.08
C ALA A 393 -21.06 -9.73 -6.89
N ARG A 394 -22.19 -10.45 -6.82
CA ARG A 394 -23.45 -10.08 -7.50
C ARG A 394 -24.08 -8.79 -7.02
N HIS A 395 -23.78 -8.37 -5.79
CA HIS A 395 -24.27 -7.11 -5.21
C HIS A 395 -23.26 -5.97 -5.36
N GLN A 396 -22.14 -6.19 -6.05
CA GLN A 396 -21.20 -5.10 -6.31
C GLN A 396 -21.81 -4.12 -7.32
N PRO A 397 -21.65 -2.80 -7.14
CA PRO A 397 -22.14 -1.80 -8.08
C PRO A 397 -21.60 -1.97 -9.52
N SER A 398 -20.41 -2.56 -9.65
CA SER A 398 -19.77 -2.83 -10.93
C SER A 398 -20.27 -4.09 -11.64
N TRP A 399 -21.09 -4.91 -11.00
CA TRP A 399 -21.51 -6.20 -11.54
C TRP A 399 -22.53 -6.03 -12.68
N GLY A 400 -22.14 -6.39 -13.90
CA GLY A 400 -22.96 -6.21 -15.10
C GLY A 400 -22.90 -4.80 -15.69
N LEU A 401 -21.98 -3.95 -15.22
CA LEU A 401 -21.87 -2.57 -15.67
C LEU A 401 -21.54 -2.52 -17.17
N ARG A 402 -22.27 -1.70 -17.92
CA ARG A 402 -22.06 -1.55 -19.36
C ARG A 402 -20.79 -0.75 -19.65
N ARG A 403 -19.93 -1.30 -20.49
CA ARG A 403 -18.69 -0.67 -20.95
C ARG A 403 -18.68 -0.51 -22.46
N PRO A 404 -17.96 0.49 -22.99
CA PRO A 404 -17.83 0.66 -24.44
C PRO A 404 -17.17 -0.57 -25.08
N ILE A 405 -17.80 -1.09 -26.12
CA ILE A 405 -17.31 -2.30 -26.81
C ILE A 405 -15.94 -2.09 -27.45
N ILE A 406 -15.62 -0.86 -27.82
CA ILE A 406 -14.33 -0.44 -28.39
C ILE A 406 -13.14 -0.61 -27.41
N TRP A 407 -13.39 -0.88 -26.14
CA TRP A 407 -12.34 -1.21 -25.17
C TRP A 407 -11.84 -2.65 -25.31
N VAL A 408 -12.69 -3.57 -25.78
CA VAL A 408 -12.37 -5.01 -25.87
C VAL A 408 -11.10 -5.28 -26.70
N PRO A 409 -10.91 -4.67 -27.89
CA PRO A 409 -9.67 -4.89 -28.65
C PRO A 409 -8.41 -4.47 -27.89
N ILE A 410 -8.47 -3.35 -27.17
CA ILE A 410 -7.31 -2.82 -26.43
C ILE A 410 -7.00 -3.72 -25.22
N GLU A 411 -8.03 -4.20 -24.51
CA GLU A 411 -7.87 -5.17 -23.41
C GLU A 411 -7.15 -6.44 -23.92
N LEU A 412 -7.57 -6.99 -25.06
CA LEU A 412 -6.95 -8.18 -25.67
C LEU A 412 -5.50 -7.94 -26.12
N MET A 413 -5.19 -6.74 -26.62
CA MET A 413 -3.82 -6.38 -26.98
C MET A 413 -2.91 -6.36 -25.75
N ILE A 414 -3.36 -5.73 -24.66
CA ILE A 414 -2.64 -5.70 -23.38
C ILE A 414 -2.41 -7.14 -22.88
N ASP A 415 -3.42 -8.01 -22.95
CA ASP A 415 -3.28 -9.41 -22.56
C ASP A 415 -2.21 -10.15 -23.37
N ASN A 416 -2.15 -9.93 -24.68
CA ASN A 416 -1.15 -10.57 -25.53
C ASN A 416 0.27 -10.06 -25.19
N MET A 417 0.42 -8.77 -24.88
CA MET A 417 1.69 -8.22 -24.40
C MET A 417 2.12 -8.85 -23.07
N ILE A 418 1.19 -9.01 -22.12
CA ILE A 418 1.48 -9.67 -20.82
C ILE A 418 1.88 -11.14 -21.03
N LYS A 419 1.22 -11.87 -21.93
CA LYS A 419 1.59 -13.27 -22.27
C LYS A 419 3.01 -13.38 -22.82
N ASP A 420 3.44 -12.38 -23.58
CA ASP A 420 4.81 -12.27 -24.11
C ASP A 420 5.79 -11.68 -23.07
N ASN A 421 5.40 -11.63 -21.78
CA ASN A 421 6.17 -11.11 -20.64
C ASN A 421 6.54 -9.62 -20.73
N ILE A 422 5.76 -8.83 -21.48
CA ILE A 422 5.89 -7.37 -21.52
C ILE A 422 5.06 -6.76 -20.40
N ASN A 423 5.75 -6.31 -19.34
CA ASN A 423 5.10 -5.83 -18.13
C ASN A 423 4.90 -4.31 -18.09
N ILE A 424 5.76 -3.56 -18.80
CA ILE A 424 5.80 -2.09 -18.79
C ILE A 424 6.04 -1.64 -20.23
N ILE A 425 5.28 -0.63 -20.68
CA ILE A 425 5.45 -0.05 -22.02
C ILE A 425 5.39 1.48 -21.97
N PRO A 426 6.04 2.18 -22.92
CA PRO A 426 5.73 3.56 -23.19
C PRO A 426 4.27 3.69 -23.66
N LYS A 427 3.59 4.76 -23.25
CA LYS A 427 2.21 5.05 -23.66
C LYS A 427 2.09 5.19 -25.18
N THR A 428 3.10 5.76 -25.83
CA THR A 428 3.17 5.89 -27.29
C THR A 428 3.05 4.54 -28.00
N TYR A 429 3.63 3.48 -27.43
CA TYR A 429 3.55 2.13 -27.97
C TYR A 429 2.10 1.63 -28.02
N LEU A 430 1.30 1.87 -26.97
CA LEU A 430 -0.11 1.50 -26.94
C LEU A 430 -0.94 2.35 -27.92
N VAL A 431 -0.63 3.65 -28.03
CA VAL A 431 -1.30 4.55 -28.97
C VAL A 431 -1.05 4.11 -30.41
N GLU A 432 0.19 3.80 -30.78
CA GLU A 432 0.55 3.26 -32.10
C GLU A 432 -0.19 1.96 -32.37
N ALA A 433 -0.20 1.03 -31.41
CA ALA A 433 -0.93 -0.22 -31.52
C ALA A 433 -2.44 -0.01 -31.73
N ASN A 434 -3.04 0.94 -31.01
CA ASN A 434 -4.45 1.27 -31.13
C ASN A 434 -4.80 1.81 -32.53
N THR A 435 -3.92 2.54 -33.21
CA THR A 435 -4.17 3.02 -34.58
C THR A 435 -4.32 1.89 -35.60
N MET A 436 -3.78 0.70 -35.31
CA MET A 436 -3.89 -0.47 -36.19
C MET A 436 -5.31 -1.05 -36.23
N ASN A 437 -6.15 -0.75 -35.23
CA ASN A 437 -7.54 -1.19 -35.17
C ASN A 437 -8.50 -0.38 -36.06
N LYS A 438 -7.97 0.55 -36.89
CA LYS A 438 -8.72 1.35 -37.88
C LYS A 438 -10.00 1.98 -37.31
N ASP A 439 -11.17 1.47 -37.71
CA ASP A 439 -12.49 2.00 -37.34
C ASP A 439 -12.81 1.84 -35.84
N LEU A 440 -12.05 1.01 -35.13
CA LEU A 440 -12.15 0.78 -33.68
C LEU A 440 -11.01 1.44 -32.88
N ALA A 441 -10.23 2.34 -33.49
CA ALA A 441 -9.19 3.07 -32.78
C ALA A 441 -9.78 4.13 -31.83
N LEU A 442 -9.34 4.15 -30.57
CA LEU A 442 -9.66 5.23 -29.64
C LEU A 442 -8.91 6.52 -30.00
N SER A 443 -9.55 7.67 -29.78
CA SER A 443 -8.86 8.96 -29.75
C SER A 443 -7.96 9.08 -28.52
N ASP A 444 -7.01 10.01 -28.52
CA ASP A 444 -6.11 10.25 -27.37
C ASP A 444 -6.88 10.54 -26.07
N LYS A 445 -7.98 11.30 -26.16
CA LYS A 445 -8.84 11.59 -25.00
C LYS A 445 -9.47 10.31 -24.45
N HIS A 446 -10.09 9.51 -25.31
CA HIS A 446 -10.74 8.27 -24.88
C HIS A 446 -9.71 7.21 -24.43
N MET A 447 -8.47 7.25 -24.96
CA MET A 447 -7.37 6.41 -24.48
C MET A 447 -7.02 6.75 -23.03
N ASN A 448 -6.94 8.04 -22.67
CA ASN A 448 -6.74 8.43 -21.27
C ASN A 448 -7.87 7.96 -20.36
N GLU A 449 -9.12 8.11 -20.78
CA GLU A 449 -10.30 7.63 -20.03
C GLU A 449 -10.26 6.11 -19.84
N PHE A 450 -9.87 5.36 -20.87
CA PHE A 450 -9.62 3.92 -20.78
C PHE A 450 -8.54 3.62 -19.75
N LEU A 451 -7.37 4.25 -19.84
CA LEU A 451 -6.24 3.98 -18.92
C LEU A 451 -6.59 4.31 -17.46
N LEU A 452 -7.25 5.43 -17.21
CA LEU A 452 -7.72 5.79 -15.87
C LEU A 452 -8.75 4.79 -15.33
N THR A 453 -9.65 4.31 -16.19
CA THR A 453 -10.63 3.29 -15.80
C THR A 453 -9.95 1.96 -15.48
N GLN A 454 -9.03 1.48 -16.33
CA GLN A 454 -8.29 0.24 -16.10
C GLN A 454 -7.38 0.34 -14.86
N HIS A 455 -6.84 1.53 -14.57
CA HIS A 455 -6.10 1.80 -13.34
C HIS A 455 -6.99 1.73 -12.10
N ALA A 456 -8.18 2.34 -12.14
CA ALA A 456 -9.15 2.27 -11.04
C ALA A 456 -9.64 0.85 -10.75
N LEU A 457 -9.72 0.00 -11.79
CA LEU A 457 -10.00 -1.44 -11.68
C LEU A 457 -8.79 -2.26 -11.22
N GLY A 458 -7.61 -1.65 -11.16
CA GLY A 458 -6.35 -2.32 -10.83
C GLY A 458 -5.93 -3.41 -11.80
N LYS A 459 -6.33 -3.30 -13.06
CA LYS A 459 -5.85 -4.16 -14.15
C LYS A 459 -4.50 -3.70 -14.65
N ILE A 460 -4.25 -2.40 -14.62
CA ILE A 460 -2.97 -1.76 -14.95
C ILE A 460 -2.59 -0.73 -13.87
N MET A 461 -1.38 -0.19 -13.94
CA MET A 461 -1.05 1.07 -13.24
C MET A 461 -0.71 2.16 -14.25
N TYR A 462 -1.46 3.27 -14.17
CA TYR A 462 -1.26 4.47 -14.97
C TYR A 462 -1.36 5.69 -14.07
N PHE A 463 -0.36 6.55 -14.15
CA PHE A 463 -0.19 7.74 -13.32
C PHE A 463 -0.35 8.97 -14.22
N ASP A 464 -1.52 9.64 -14.15
CA ASP A 464 -1.80 10.84 -14.95
C ASP A 464 -1.12 12.11 -14.40
N GLN A 465 0.17 12.00 -14.11
CA GLN A 465 1.04 13.08 -13.68
C GLN A 465 2.07 13.33 -14.79
N GLN A 466 2.44 14.60 -15.00
CA GLN A 466 3.27 15.04 -16.13
C GLN A 466 4.60 14.25 -16.28
N GLU A 467 5.17 13.78 -15.17
CA GLU A 467 6.44 13.04 -15.15
C GLU A 467 6.26 11.53 -15.33
N LEU A 468 5.09 10.98 -15.00
CA LEU A 468 4.82 9.54 -14.96
C LEU A 468 3.91 9.03 -16.08
N ASN A 469 3.16 9.93 -16.75
CA ASN A 469 2.14 9.57 -17.73
C ASN A 469 2.69 9.05 -19.08
N ASN A 470 4.02 8.98 -19.21
CA ASN A 470 4.69 8.48 -20.41
C ASN A 470 4.80 6.95 -20.45
N PHE A 471 4.59 6.27 -19.33
CA PHE A 471 4.66 4.81 -19.23
C PHE A 471 3.39 4.22 -18.61
N ILE A 472 3.15 2.96 -18.92
CA ILE A 472 2.04 2.16 -18.41
C ILE A 472 2.62 0.86 -17.85
N ILE A 473 2.31 0.55 -16.60
CA ILE A 473 2.59 -0.77 -16.02
C ILE A 473 1.40 -1.66 -16.37
N LEU A 474 1.55 -2.49 -17.40
CA LEU A 474 0.51 -3.41 -17.89
C LEU A 474 0.20 -4.51 -16.87
N TYR A 475 1.21 -4.96 -16.14
CA TYR A 475 1.09 -6.07 -15.19
C TYR A 475 1.47 -5.62 -13.78
N PRO A 476 0.50 -5.21 -12.93
CA PRO A 476 0.73 -4.76 -11.56
C PRO A 476 1.68 -5.63 -10.69
N PRO A 477 1.66 -6.98 -10.79
CA PRO A 477 2.58 -7.84 -10.03
C PRO A 477 4.05 -7.66 -10.40
N ALA A 478 4.37 -7.12 -11.57
CA ALA A 478 5.74 -6.78 -11.92
C ALA A 478 6.31 -5.73 -10.94
N LEU A 479 5.51 -4.73 -10.52
CA LEU A 479 5.95 -3.76 -9.52
C LEU A 479 6.17 -4.43 -8.15
N VAL A 480 5.33 -5.40 -7.76
CA VAL A 480 5.57 -6.18 -6.54
C VAL A 480 6.89 -6.93 -6.61
N ASN A 481 7.19 -7.56 -7.75
CA ASN A 481 8.46 -8.24 -7.94
C ASN A 481 9.66 -7.29 -7.87
N ILE A 482 9.51 -6.05 -8.34
CA ILE A 482 10.53 -5.01 -8.17
C ILE A 482 10.66 -4.63 -6.69
N LEU A 483 9.54 -4.46 -5.97
CA LEU A 483 9.54 -4.11 -4.54
C LEU A 483 10.19 -5.22 -3.69
N ARG A 484 10.00 -6.50 -4.04
CA ARG A 484 10.71 -7.65 -3.45
C ARG A 484 12.22 -7.52 -3.55
N SER A 485 12.75 -6.68 -4.45
CA SER A 485 14.19 -6.45 -4.55
C SER A 485 14.78 -5.58 -3.44
N PHE A 486 13.98 -5.08 -2.49
CA PHE A 486 14.52 -4.39 -1.32
C PHE A 486 13.55 -4.42 -0.14
N ILE A 487 12.24 -4.34 -0.34
CA ILE A 487 11.24 -4.36 0.73
C ILE A 487 10.82 -5.80 1.04
N THR A 488 11.73 -6.64 1.54
CA THR A 488 11.39 -8.03 1.90
C THR A 488 12.14 -8.47 3.16
N ASP A 489 11.81 -9.66 3.66
CA ASP A 489 12.49 -10.28 4.80
C ASP A 489 13.66 -11.15 4.35
N GLU A 490 14.69 -11.22 5.19
CA GLU A 490 15.92 -11.99 4.91
C GLU A 490 15.65 -13.46 4.56
N MET A 491 14.60 -14.06 5.11
CA MET A 491 14.20 -15.44 4.84
C MET A 491 13.76 -15.70 3.39
N PHE A 492 13.32 -14.67 2.66
CA PHE A 492 12.93 -14.76 1.24
C PHE A 492 14.09 -14.41 0.30
N TRP A 493 15.21 -13.94 0.84
CA TRP A 493 16.34 -13.50 0.06
C TRP A 493 17.29 -14.65 -0.31
N PRO A 494 17.85 -14.67 -1.53
CA PRO A 494 18.91 -15.61 -1.90
C PRO A 494 20.05 -15.69 -0.86
N ASN A 495 20.69 -16.86 -0.76
CA ASN A 495 21.87 -17.09 0.07
C ASN A 495 23.14 -16.45 -0.55
N ASP A 496 23.09 -15.16 -0.89
CA ASP A 496 24.22 -14.36 -1.36
C ASP A 496 24.58 -13.34 -0.27
N GLU A 497 25.79 -13.44 0.29
CA GLU A 497 26.20 -12.60 1.42
C GLU A 497 26.30 -11.11 1.05
N THR A 498 26.69 -10.80 -0.20
CA THR A 498 26.77 -9.41 -0.66
C THR A 498 25.37 -8.79 -0.67
N LEU A 499 24.39 -9.49 -1.24
CA LEU A 499 23.02 -9.00 -1.28
C LEU A 499 22.37 -8.96 0.11
N ARG A 500 22.64 -9.96 0.95
CA ARG A 500 22.16 -9.99 2.35
C ARG A 500 22.74 -8.85 3.17
N SER A 501 23.99 -8.47 2.94
CA SER A 501 24.60 -7.31 3.60
C SER A 501 23.87 -6.00 3.26
N ILE A 502 23.43 -5.84 2.00
CA ILE A 502 22.62 -4.69 1.57
C ILE A 502 21.29 -4.67 2.34
N LEU A 503 20.60 -5.81 2.39
CA LEU A 503 19.31 -5.94 3.07
C LEU A 503 19.41 -5.69 4.58
N ARG A 504 20.42 -6.25 5.26
CA ARG A 504 20.66 -6.04 6.70
C ARG A 504 20.95 -4.58 6.99
N ARG A 505 21.87 -3.96 6.26
CA ARG A 505 22.18 -2.53 6.40
C ARG A 505 20.93 -1.67 6.21
N MET A 506 20.11 -1.97 5.21
CA MET A 506 18.87 -1.22 4.97
C MET A 506 17.83 -1.47 6.08
N THR A 507 17.70 -2.69 6.60
CA THR A 507 16.81 -3.00 7.75
C THR A 507 17.26 -2.27 9.03
N GLU A 508 18.56 -2.03 9.18
CA GLU A 508 19.16 -1.34 10.32
C GLU A 508 19.17 0.19 10.19
N THR A 509 19.27 0.73 8.97
CA THR A 509 19.50 2.17 8.73
C THR A 509 18.37 2.85 7.97
N GLY A 510 17.53 2.08 7.28
CA GLY A 510 16.53 2.58 6.33
C GLY A 510 17.15 3.28 5.11
N LYS A 511 18.41 2.99 4.76
CA LYS A 511 19.11 3.59 3.61
C LYS A 511 19.41 2.56 2.53
N ILE A 512 19.25 2.95 1.28
CA ILE A 512 19.70 2.19 0.10
C ILE A 512 20.49 3.10 -0.83
N HIS A 513 21.76 2.75 -1.10
CA HIS A 513 22.55 3.49 -2.09
C HIS A 513 21.99 3.26 -3.49
N LYS A 514 22.01 4.30 -4.33
CA LYS A 514 21.57 4.25 -5.73
C LYS A 514 22.29 3.16 -6.49
N THR A 515 23.60 3.03 -6.28
CA THR A 515 24.42 1.98 -6.89
C THR A 515 23.97 0.58 -6.46
N ASP A 516 23.63 0.39 -5.19
CA ASP A 516 23.16 -0.90 -4.68
C ASP A 516 21.76 -1.24 -5.19
N LEU A 517 20.86 -0.27 -5.32
CA LEU A 517 19.56 -0.46 -5.97
C LEU A 517 19.71 -0.96 -7.41
N ILE A 518 20.62 -0.34 -8.18
CA ILE A 518 20.90 -0.77 -9.56
C ILE A 518 21.50 -2.18 -9.60
N LYS A 519 22.45 -2.50 -8.70
CA LYS A 519 23.01 -3.86 -8.57
C LYS A 519 21.94 -4.90 -8.25
N LEU A 520 20.97 -4.55 -7.40
CA LEU A 520 19.83 -5.42 -7.08
C LEU A 520 18.99 -5.67 -8.33
N TRP A 521 18.66 -4.64 -9.10
CA TRP A 521 17.86 -4.80 -10.33
C TRP A 521 18.59 -5.48 -11.49
N GLN A 522 19.92 -5.59 -11.45
CA GLN A 522 20.71 -6.36 -12.41
C GLN A 522 20.69 -7.87 -12.15
N GLN A 523 20.18 -8.33 -11.01
CA GLN A 523 20.08 -9.76 -10.72
C GLN A 523 19.12 -10.45 -11.68
N LYS A 524 19.41 -11.73 -12.01
CA LYS A 524 18.63 -12.51 -12.99
C LYS A 524 17.13 -12.53 -12.68
N GLN A 525 16.74 -12.55 -11.41
CA GLN A 525 15.32 -12.55 -11.04
C GLN A 525 14.58 -11.21 -11.25
N PHE A 526 15.30 -10.09 -11.41
CA PHE A 526 14.70 -8.75 -11.51
C PHE A 526 14.93 -8.08 -12.88
N VAL A 527 15.99 -8.46 -13.59
CA VAL A 527 16.39 -7.82 -14.86
C VAL A 527 15.30 -7.86 -15.93
N HIS A 528 14.49 -8.94 -15.97
CA HIS A 528 13.39 -9.08 -16.91
C HIS A 528 12.20 -8.15 -16.62
N HIS A 529 12.09 -7.63 -15.41
CA HIS A 529 11.05 -6.67 -15.04
C HIS A 529 11.43 -5.23 -15.38
N ILE A 530 12.72 -4.94 -15.63
CA ILE A 530 13.23 -3.58 -15.89
C ILE A 530 14.25 -3.61 -17.05
N PRO A 531 13.78 -3.60 -18.31
CA PRO A 531 14.60 -3.95 -19.48
C PRO A 531 15.60 -2.88 -19.94
N GLY A 532 15.60 -1.68 -19.36
CA GLY A 532 16.49 -0.57 -19.78
C GLY A 532 16.54 0.57 -18.77
N ASP A 533 17.44 1.52 -19.00
CA ASP A 533 17.69 2.63 -18.06
C ASP A 533 16.51 3.60 -17.95
N ASP A 534 15.81 3.89 -19.06
CA ASP A 534 14.59 4.71 -19.03
C ASP A 534 13.50 4.07 -18.14
N TYR A 535 13.40 2.74 -18.13
CA TYR A 535 12.47 2.01 -17.27
C TYR A 535 12.89 2.05 -15.81
N LYS A 536 14.20 1.99 -15.52
CA LYS A 536 14.72 2.15 -14.15
C LYS A 536 14.38 3.52 -13.60
N GLU A 537 14.59 4.57 -14.41
CA GLU A 537 14.28 5.95 -14.03
C GLU A 537 12.78 6.13 -13.79
N PHE A 538 11.94 5.62 -14.70
CA PHE A 538 10.48 5.62 -14.51
C PHE A 538 10.08 4.90 -13.20
N ILE A 539 10.63 3.72 -12.93
CA ILE A 539 10.32 2.96 -11.70
C ILE A 539 10.79 3.73 -10.46
N ILE A 540 11.96 4.36 -10.48
CA ILE A 540 12.42 5.22 -9.37
C ILE A 540 11.40 6.34 -9.14
N GLN A 541 10.96 7.02 -10.19
CA GLN A 541 9.98 8.11 -10.08
C GLN A 541 8.63 7.61 -9.53
N VAL A 542 8.17 6.42 -9.94
CA VAL A 542 6.98 5.77 -9.35
C VAL A 542 7.19 5.51 -7.86
N LEU A 543 8.33 4.95 -7.46
CA LEU A 543 8.59 4.64 -6.05
C LEU A 543 8.76 5.90 -5.18
N VAL A 544 9.28 6.99 -5.74
CA VAL A 544 9.33 8.31 -5.09
C VAL A 544 7.94 8.91 -4.98
N HIS A 545 7.13 8.85 -6.04
CA HIS A 545 5.75 9.33 -6.03
C HIS A 545 4.88 8.62 -4.97
N LEU A 546 5.22 7.37 -4.65
CA LEU A 546 4.53 6.56 -3.66
C LEU A 546 5.09 6.70 -2.23
N ASP A 547 6.10 7.56 -2.02
CA ASP A 547 6.85 7.75 -0.76
C ASP A 547 7.52 6.47 -0.24
N ILE A 548 7.72 5.48 -1.11
CA ILE A 548 8.46 4.26 -0.79
C ILE A 548 9.96 4.56 -0.75
N LEU A 549 10.44 5.28 -1.77
CA LEU A 549 11.76 5.89 -1.79
C LEU A 549 11.63 7.37 -1.44
N VAL A 550 12.42 7.82 -0.47
CA VAL A 550 12.41 9.21 -0.02
C VAL A 550 13.77 9.83 -0.34
N LEU A 551 13.75 10.96 -1.03
CA LEU A 551 14.95 11.75 -1.30
C LEU A 551 15.35 12.51 -0.02
N PRO A 552 16.50 12.20 0.60
CA PRO A 552 16.93 12.89 1.81
C PRO A 552 17.34 14.32 1.48
N LYS A 553 16.99 15.26 2.37
CA LYS A 553 17.48 16.63 2.30
C LYS A 553 18.75 16.80 3.13
N ARG A 554 19.72 17.57 2.65
CA ARG A 554 20.85 18.06 3.45
C ARG A 554 20.82 19.58 3.55
N TYR A 555 21.04 20.09 4.76
CA TYR A 555 21.44 21.48 4.97
C TYR A 555 22.94 21.60 4.63
N SER A 556 23.26 21.93 3.39
CA SER A 556 24.55 22.54 3.05
C SER A 556 24.27 23.71 2.12
N GLY A 557 24.24 24.92 2.69
CA GLY A 557 23.86 26.16 2.00
C GLY A 557 24.81 26.62 0.89
N GLN A 558 25.62 25.74 0.31
CA GLN A 558 26.54 26.08 -0.79
C GLN A 558 26.68 25.05 -1.90
N ASP A 559 26.14 23.84 -1.79
CA ASP A 559 26.08 22.91 -2.92
C ASP A 559 24.86 21.99 -2.76
N GLU A 560 24.00 21.95 -3.79
CA GLU A 560 23.06 20.86 -4.01
C GLU A 560 23.86 19.58 -4.32
N THR A 561 24.54 19.04 -3.32
CA THR A 561 25.21 17.75 -3.46
C THR A 561 24.12 16.69 -3.59
N HIS A 562 24.00 16.11 -4.79
CA HIS A 562 23.13 14.96 -5.02
C HIS A 562 23.50 13.85 -4.05
N VAL A 563 22.59 13.52 -3.14
CA VAL A 563 22.76 12.39 -2.24
C VAL A 563 22.73 11.10 -3.07
N ASP A 564 23.67 10.19 -2.81
CA ASP A 564 23.88 8.95 -3.54
C ASP A 564 23.02 7.79 -3.00
N TYR A 565 22.07 8.07 -2.10
CA TYR A 565 21.17 7.09 -1.49
C TYR A 565 19.73 7.61 -1.39
N PHE A 566 18.79 6.69 -1.24
CA PHE A 566 17.41 6.93 -0.84
C PHE A 566 17.17 6.47 0.60
N LEU A 567 16.22 7.11 1.26
CA LEU A 567 15.63 6.60 2.50
C LEU A 567 14.46 5.66 2.16
N VAL A 568 14.30 4.59 2.93
CA VAL A 568 13.23 3.58 2.80
C VAL A 568 12.64 3.28 4.19
N PRO A 569 11.84 4.20 4.78
CA PRO A 569 11.41 4.09 6.18
C PRO A 569 10.68 2.80 6.54
N CYS A 570 9.93 2.19 5.61
CA CYS A 570 9.16 0.96 5.83
C CYS A 570 10.02 -0.31 6.01
N THR A 571 11.33 -0.24 5.75
CA THR A 571 12.24 -1.38 5.91
C THR A 571 12.82 -1.49 7.32
N VAL A 572 12.71 -0.42 8.12
CA VAL A 572 13.30 -0.35 9.45
C VAL A 572 12.45 -1.12 10.46
N LYS A 573 13.04 -2.14 11.09
CA LYS A 573 12.30 -3.05 12.00
C LYS A 573 12.45 -2.72 13.49
N HIS A 574 13.50 -2.00 13.86
CA HIS A 574 13.81 -1.75 15.26
C HIS A 574 13.00 -0.57 15.80
N LYS A 575 12.41 -0.73 16.98
CA LYS A 575 11.69 0.35 17.67
C LYS A 575 12.67 1.31 18.33
N MET A 576 12.25 2.56 18.52
CA MET A 576 13.04 3.52 19.28
C MET A 576 13.16 3.02 20.74
N PRO A 577 14.39 2.92 21.30
CA PRO A 577 14.57 2.52 22.69
C PRO A 577 13.91 3.51 23.65
N MET A 578 13.11 3.02 24.60
CA MET A 578 12.47 3.89 25.61
C MET A 578 13.48 4.61 26.51
N SER A 579 14.71 4.10 26.61
CA SER A 579 15.81 4.76 27.31
C SER A 579 16.12 6.17 26.78
N PHE A 580 15.76 6.48 25.54
CA PHE A 580 15.84 7.83 25.00
C PHE A 580 14.95 8.84 25.75
N LEU A 581 13.89 8.38 26.42
CA LEU A 581 12.97 9.19 27.21
C LEU A 581 13.29 9.14 28.72
N ASP A 582 14.27 8.33 29.14
CA ASP A 582 14.61 8.07 30.54
C ASP A 582 15.57 9.10 31.15
N ASP A 583 16.19 9.93 30.33
CA ASP A 583 17.10 10.97 30.77
C ASP A 583 16.32 12.10 31.48
N LYS A 584 16.55 12.31 32.78
CA LYS A 584 15.93 13.42 33.53
C LYS A 584 16.24 14.78 32.91
N SER A 585 17.38 14.92 32.23
CA SER A 585 17.73 16.14 31.51
C SER A 585 16.91 16.33 30.23
N PHE A 586 16.36 15.26 29.64
CA PHE A 586 15.47 15.33 28.48
C PHE A 586 14.21 16.14 28.82
N ALA A 587 13.52 15.81 29.92
CA ALA A 587 12.31 16.54 30.32
C ALA A 587 12.52 18.04 30.54
N ASN A 588 13.70 18.44 31.03
CA ASN A 588 14.06 19.85 31.23
C ASN A 588 14.42 20.60 29.93
N ARG A 589 14.64 19.86 28.85
CA ARG A 589 15.11 20.35 27.55
C ARG A 589 14.06 20.31 26.46
N THR A 590 12.91 19.70 26.74
CA THR A 590 11.93 19.30 25.73
C THR A 590 10.55 19.89 26.00
N ILE A 591 9.87 20.29 24.91
CA ILE A 591 8.42 20.54 24.88
C ILE A 591 7.74 19.52 23.96
N ALA A 592 6.47 19.23 24.21
CA ALA A 592 5.70 18.21 23.49
C ALA A 592 4.53 18.83 22.71
N LEU A 593 4.21 18.23 21.57
CA LEU A 593 3.06 18.51 20.71
C LEU A 593 2.43 17.17 20.34
N VAL A 594 1.12 17.05 20.46
CA VAL A 594 0.39 15.81 20.14
C VAL A 594 -0.75 16.10 19.19
N TYR A 595 -0.75 15.40 18.06
CA TYR A 595 -1.88 15.33 17.16
C TYR A 595 -2.72 14.11 17.51
N HIS A 596 -3.98 14.33 17.84
CA HIS A 596 -4.96 13.25 18.06
C HIS A 596 -5.84 13.15 16.84
N ILE A 597 -5.68 12.07 16.08
CA ILE A 597 -6.47 11.83 14.88
C ILE A 597 -7.85 11.32 15.33
N ARG A 598 -8.89 12.01 14.85
CA ARG A 598 -10.29 11.74 15.24
C ARG A 598 -10.85 10.49 14.58
N GLN A 599 -10.27 10.06 13.46
CA GLN A 599 -10.65 8.82 12.82
C GLN A 599 -10.24 7.63 13.71
N SER A 600 -11.15 6.66 13.82
CA SER A 600 -10.96 5.41 14.57
C SER A 600 -9.89 4.49 13.98
N SER A 601 -9.50 4.72 12.71
CA SER A 601 -8.53 3.91 11.99
C SER A 601 -7.49 4.77 11.29
N ILE A 602 -6.22 4.49 11.58
CA ILE A 602 -5.06 5.03 10.84
C ILE A 602 -4.43 3.87 10.06
N PRO A 603 -4.14 4.02 8.76
CA PRO A 603 -3.31 3.04 8.06
C PRO A 603 -1.94 2.94 8.69
N SER A 604 -1.40 1.73 8.86
CA SER A 604 -0.04 1.56 9.36
C SER A 604 1.00 2.25 8.47
N ALA A 605 0.71 2.41 7.18
CA ALA A 605 1.53 3.18 6.23
C ALA A 605 1.63 4.67 6.57
N LEU A 606 0.68 5.25 7.34
CA LEU A 606 0.69 6.67 7.71
C LEU A 606 2.03 7.04 8.35
N SER A 607 2.55 6.20 9.24
CA SER A 607 3.80 6.52 9.94
C SER A 607 4.97 6.64 8.98
N PHE A 608 5.07 5.74 8.01
CA PHE A 608 6.17 5.76 7.05
C PHE A 608 6.04 6.94 6.08
N LYS A 609 4.81 7.25 5.65
CA LYS A 609 4.56 8.35 4.71
C LYS A 609 4.81 9.70 5.36
N LEU A 610 4.36 9.88 6.60
CA LEU A 610 4.64 11.08 7.38
C LEU A 610 6.15 11.24 7.65
N ILE A 611 6.83 10.17 8.09
CA ILE A 611 8.28 10.18 8.34
C ILE A 611 9.05 10.50 7.05
N GLY A 612 8.66 9.89 5.92
CA GLY A 612 9.24 10.18 4.61
C GLY A 612 9.10 11.64 4.24
N ALA A 613 7.88 12.18 4.30
CA ALA A 613 7.61 13.57 3.97
C ALA A 613 8.38 14.56 4.86
N VAL A 614 8.48 14.32 6.18
CA VAL A 614 9.27 15.20 7.06
C VAL A 614 10.78 15.05 6.86
N SER A 615 11.26 13.86 6.47
CA SER A 615 12.68 13.62 6.16
C SER A 615 13.12 14.26 4.84
N GLY A 616 12.17 14.55 3.95
CA GLY A 616 12.37 15.43 2.79
C GLY A 616 12.51 16.91 3.16
N ILE A 617 12.14 17.31 4.38
CA ILE A 617 12.20 18.70 4.85
C ILE A 617 13.38 18.92 5.81
N TRP A 618 13.57 18.02 6.77
CA TRP A 618 14.65 18.05 7.75
C TRP A 618 15.51 16.79 7.65
N PRO A 619 16.85 16.91 7.81
CA PRO A 619 17.72 15.75 7.80
C PRO A 619 17.47 14.88 9.04
N ILE A 620 17.49 13.56 8.84
CA ILE A 620 17.52 12.59 9.94
C ILE A 620 18.84 12.75 10.71
N LYS A 621 18.76 12.79 12.04
CA LYS A 621 19.93 12.87 12.90
C LYS A 621 20.76 11.59 12.77
N GLU A 622 22.07 11.73 12.67
CA GLU A 622 23.02 10.62 12.65
C GLU A 622 23.88 10.64 13.93
N VAL A 623 24.10 9.46 14.51
CA VAL A 623 25.01 9.27 15.65
C VAL A 623 25.94 8.12 15.30
N SER A 624 27.24 8.38 15.25
CA SER A 624 28.24 7.39 14.81
C SER A 624 27.86 6.74 13.48
N GLU A 625 27.50 7.57 12.49
CA GLU A 625 27.06 7.17 11.13
C GLU A 625 25.74 6.38 11.06
N ARG A 626 25.12 6.09 12.21
CA ARG A 626 23.80 5.45 12.28
C ARG A 626 22.69 6.51 12.25
N PRO A 627 21.78 6.48 11.27
CA PRO A 627 20.60 7.33 11.27
C PRO A 627 19.67 6.93 12.41
N LEU A 628 19.12 7.93 13.11
CA LEU A 628 18.11 7.75 14.14
C LEU A 628 16.71 7.65 13.51
N LEU A 629 16.56 6.65 12.64
CA LEU A 629 15.33 6.25 11.98
C LEU A 629 14.91 4.89 12.55
N TYR A 630 13.66 4.77 12.96
CA TYR A 630 13.10 3.62 13.67
C TYR A 630 11.75 3.23 13.06
N HIS A 631 11.25 2.05 13.41
CA HIS A 631 9.88 1.66 13.07
C HIS A 631 8.89 2.67 13.65
N SER A 632 8.11 3.32 12.77
CA SER A 632 7.11 4.36 13.10
C SER A 632 7.64 5.57 13.91
N SER A 633 8.96 5.83 13.91
CA SER A 633 9.54 7.00 14.58
C SER A 633 10.86 7.47 13.97
N ALA A 634 11.20 8.75 14.17
CA ALA A 634 12.46 9.33 13.67
C ALA A 634 12.92 10.51 14.53
N VAL A 635 14.22 10.80 14.52
CA VAL A 635 14.83 12.00 15.11
C VAL A 635 15.42 12.85 13.99
N LEU A 636 15.06 14.13 13.92
CA LEU A 636 15.42 15.05 12.85
C LEU A 636 16.16 16.27 13.42
N CYS A 637 17.19 16.74 12.71
CA CYS A 637 17.92 17.95 13.08
C CYS A 637 17.21 19.19 12.55
N VAL A 638 16.97 20.16 13.43
CA VAL A 638 16.43 21.47 13.05
C VAL A 638 17.58 22.44 12.80
N ASP A 639 18.52 22.49 13.73
CA ASP A 639 19.76 23.26 13.67
C ASP A 639 20.85 22.55 14.49
N SER A 640 21.96 23.23 14.79
CA SER A 640 23.08 22.66 15.55
C SER A 640 22.79 22.42 17.03
N GLN A 641 21.71 22.99 17.57
CA GLN A 641 21.34 22.95 18.99
C GLN A 641 19.94 22.38 19.24
N THR A 642 19.13 22.21 18.20
CA THR A 642 17.73 21.83 18.29
C THR A 642 17.44 20.63 17.39
N GLU A 643 16.78 19.64 17.98
CA GLU A 643 16.27 18.46 17.29
C GLU A 643 14.78 18.29 17.58
N PHE A 644 14.05 17.66 16.66
CA PHE A 644 12.73 17.15 17.00
C PHE A 644 12.59 15.67 16.71
N ARG A 645 11.72 15.03 17.49
CA ARG A 645 11.43 13.60 17.41
C ARG A 645 9.98 13.44 17.06
N ILE A 646 9.69 12.53 16.15
CA ILE A 646 8.32 12.19 15.76
C ILE A 646 8.09 10.71 16.03
N MET A 647 6.94 10.40 16.64
CA MET A 647 6.50 9.04 16.93
C MET A 647 5.03 8.92 16.56
N VAL A 648 4.68 7.84 15.86
CA VAL A 648 3.28 7.54 15.53
C VAL A 648 2.84 6.33 16.34
N GLU A 649 1.85 6.53 17.21
CA GLU A 649 1.36 5.57 18.19
C GLU A 649 -0.18 5.49 18.09
N ASP A 650 -0.71 4.34 17.67
CA ASP A 650 -2.15 4.12 17.48
C ASP A 650 -2.83 5.26 16.68
N ASN A 651 -3.61 6.12 17.35
CA ASN A 651 -4.32 7.26 16.78
C ASN A 651 -3.68 8.61 17.10
N ARG A 652 -2.42 8.61 17.54
CA ARG A 652 -1.69 9.80 17.97
C ARG A 652 -0.36 9.94 17.25
N ILE A 653 0.01 11.18 16.96
CA ILE A 653 1.36 11.55 16.52
C ILE A 653 1.95 12.43 17.61
N VAL A 654 3.01 11.95 18.24
CA VAL A 654 3.70 12.63 19.33
C VAL A 654 4.98 13.25 18.77
N VAL A 655 5.15 14.54 19.04
CA VAL A 655 6.30 15.31 18.59
C VAL A 655 6.99 15.94 19.79
N TYR A 656 8.28 15.69 19.93
CA TYR A 656 9.12 16.26 20.99
C TYR A 656 10.14 17.22 20.37
N LEU A 657 10.13 18.49 20.75
CA LEU A 657 11.15 19.46 20.35
C LEU A 657 12.13 19.66 21.49
N THR A 658 13.40 19.38 21.25
CA THR A 658 14.45 19.31 22.27
C THR A 658 15.60 20.25 21.92
N HIS A 659 16.01 21.08 22.88
CA HIS A 659 17.18 21.94 22.76
C HIS A 659 18.34 21.38 23.60
N MET A 660 19.59 21.51 23.14
CA MET A 660 20.77 20.94 23.82
C MET A 660 20.90 21.35 25.29
N SER A 661 20.58 22.62 25.60
CA SER A 661 20.73 23.22 26.94
C SER A 661 19.47 23.16 27.81
N SER A 662 18.35 23.76 27.37
CA SER A 662 17.11 23.91 28.16
C SER A 662 15.92 24.21 27.24
N ARG A 663 14.71 23.80 27.64
CA ARG A 663 13.48 24.11 26.90
C ARG A 663 13.20 25.61 26.82
N SER A 664 13.71 26.41 27.76
CA SER A 664 13.63 27.88 27.74
C SER A 664 14.45 28.52 26.61
N CYS A 665 15.37 27.77 25.99
CA CYS A 665 16.17 28.23 24.86
C CYS A 665 15.51 27.93 23.50
N ILE A 666 14.39 27.20 23.50
CA ILE A 666 13.65 26.91 22.27
C ILE A 666 13.06 28.22 21.73
N SER A 667 13.43 28.55 20.49
CA SER A 667 12.86 29.71 19.81
C SER A 667 11.37 29.49 19.51
N PRO A 668 10.49 30.44 19.89
CA PRO A 668 9.07 30.39 19.53
C PRO A 668 8.86 30.28 18.01
N ASP A 669 9.68 30.96 17.21
CA ASP A 669 9.58 30.93 15.75
C ASP A 669 9.89 29.55 15.18
N ILE A 670 10.87 28.85 15.76
CA ILE A 670 11.24 27.49 15.35
C ILE A 670 10.10 26.53 15.69
N ALA A 671 9.62 26.55 16.93
CA ALA A 671 8.53 25.69 17.39
C ALA A 671 7.27 25.88 16.53
N ALA A 672 6.80 27.12 16.39
CA ALA A 672 5.62 27.43 15.59
C ALA A 672 5.80 27.05 14.10
N SER A 673 6.99 27.22 13.53
CA SER A 673 7.25 26.84 12.12
C SER A 673 7.28 25.34 11.90
N ILE A 674 7.81 24.56 12.84
CA ILE A 674 7.75 23.10 12.80
C ILE A 674 6.29 22.64 12.90
N GLN A 675 5.52 23.19 13.85
CA GLN A 675 4.10 22.83 13.99
C GLN A 675 3.28 23.20 12.74
N ASP A 676 3.45 24.38 12.17
CA ASP A 676 2.78 24.76 10.91
C ASP A 676 3.10 23.76 9.80
N CYS A 677 4.39 23.46 9.61
CA CYS A 677 4.84 22.57 8.55
C CYS A 677 4.35 21.13 8.76
N LEU A 678 4.47 20.57 9.98
CA LEU A 678 3.94 19.25 10.31
C LEU A 678 2.43 19.18 10.12
N THR A 679 1.70 20.25 10.43
CA THR A 679 0.25 20.31 10.24
C THR A 679 -0.10 20.25 8.76
N VAL A 680 0.59 21.03 7.92
CA VAL A 680 0.38 21.01 6.46
C VAL A 680 0.76 19.65 5.87
N THR A 681 1.89 19.08 6.28
CA THR A 681 2.34 17.75 5.83
C THR A 681 1.34 16.67 6.23
N LEU A 682 0.90 16.66 7.49
CA LEU A 682 -0.10 15.70 7.98
C LEU A 682 -1.42 15.87 7.22
N GLN A 683 -1.86 17.11 6.96
CA GLN A 683 -3.05 17.36 6.16
C GLN A 683 -2.90 16.83 4.73
N ALA A 684 -1.75 17.01 4.09
CA ALA A 684 -1.49 16.48 2.75
C ALA A 684 -1.53 14.95 2.73
N VAL A 685 -0.88 14.30 3.71
CA VAL A 685 -0.85 12.83 3.83
C VAL A 685 -2.25 12.28 4.14
N LEU A 686 -2.99 12.88 5.08
CA LEU A 686 -4.36 12.47 5.38
C LEU A 686 -5.30 12.74 4.20
N LYS A 687 -5.12 13.86 3.48
CA LYS A 687 -5.90 14.15 2.28
C LYS A 687 -5.63 13.12 1.17
N PHE A 688 -4.38 12.71 0.99
CA PHE A 688 -4.05 11.62 0.08
C PHE A 688 -4.87 10.37 0.45
N TYR A 689 -4.85 9.96 1.71
CA TYR A 689 -5.63 8.80 2.14
C TYR A 689 -7.13 9.03 1.96
N LEU A 690 -7.67 10.18 2.34
CA LEU A 690 -9.07 10.55 2.16
C LEU A 690 -9.55 10.48 0.70
N ILE A 691 -8.73 10.94 -0.25
CA ILE A 691 -9.02 10.80 -1.68
C ILE A 691 -9.03 9.32 -2.06
N SER A 692 -8.09 8.53 -1.53
CA SER A 692 -8.09 7.07 -1.70
C SER A 692 -9.27 6.37 -0.99
N ILE A 693 -10.00 7.01 -0.08
CA ILE A 693 -11.23 6.45 0.56
C ILE A 693 -12.46 6.74 -0.34
N GLY A 694 -12.31 7.28 -1.54
CA GLY A 694 -13.47 7.63 -2.37
C GLY A 694 -14.39 8.69 -1.75
N LYS A 695 -13.96 9.40 -0.69
CA LYS A 695 -14.69 10.59 -0.24
C LYS A 695 -14.58 11.63 -1.35
N ASN A 696 -15.67 11.77 -2.10
CA ASN A 696 -15.86 12.69 -3.22
C ASN A 696 -15.11 14.00 -3.02
N HIS A 697 -14.67 14.60 -4.14
CA HIS A 697 -13.95 15.87 -4.29
C HIS A 697 -14.54 17.10 -3.57
N GLN A 698 -15.61 16.96 -2.78
CA GLN A 698 -16.03 17.98 -1.83
C GLN A 698 -14.87 18.28 -0.86
N GLN A 699 -14.71 19.57 -0.54
CA GLN A 699 -13.68 20.06 0.36
C GLN A 699 -13.86 19.43 1.75
N VAL A 700 -13.37 18.22 1.97
CA VAL A 700 -13.23 17.67 3.32
C VAL A 700 -12.35 18.63 4.06
N ASN A 701 -12.89 19.28 5.09
CA ASN A 701 -12.12 20.19 5.91
C ASN A 701 -11.12 19.35 6.72
N VAL A 702 -9.94 19.14 6.13
CA VAL A 702 -8.87 18.28 6.66
C VAL A 702 -8.43 18.75 8.06
N SER A 703 -8.61 20.03 8.38
CA SER A 703 -8.31 20.59 9.70
C SER A 703 -9.20 20.04 10.82
N ASN A 704 -10.35 19.43 10.49
CA ASN A 704 -11.23 18.77 11.47
C ASN A 704 -10.88 17.29 11.71
N LEU A 705 -9.90 16.72 11.00
CA LEU A 705 -9.55 15.30 11.12
C LEU A 705 -8.70 15.00 12.35
N PHE A 706 -8.09 16.01 12.94
CA PHE A 706 -7.31 15.88 14.16
C PHE A 706 -7.51 17.11 15.04
N HIS A 707 -7.13 16.97 16.30
CA HIS A 707 -6.96 18.10 17.19
C HIS A 707 -5.55 18.09 17.79
N ILE A 708 -5.10 19.26 18.19
CA ILE A 708 -3.74 19.47 18.67
C ILE A 708 -3.78 19.79 20.16
N GLU A 709 -2.92 19.10 20.91
CA GLU A 709 -2.60 19.43 22.29
C GLU A 709 -1.11 19.75 22.42
N VAL A 710 -0.77 20.57 23.41
CA VAL A 710 0.60 20.98 23.71
C VAL A 710 0.94 20.56 25.12
N GLY A 711 2.22 20.30 25.41
CA GLY A 711 2.58 19.78 26.71
C GLY A 711 4.07 19.79 27.04
N GLU A 712 4.37 19.14 28.15
CA GLU A 712 5.72 18.86 28.64
C GLU A 712 5.93 17.34 28.75
N VAL A 713 7.18 16.91 28.91
CA VAL A 713 7.47 15.50 29.18
C VAL A 713 7.31 15.23 30.68
N CYS A 714 6.49 14.25 31.03
CA CYS A 714 6.24 13.82 32.40
C CYS A 714 6.24 12.28 32.48
N CYS A 715 7.00 11.70 33.42
CA CYS A 715 7.02 10.25 33.62
C CYS A 715 7.24 9.44 32.32
N ARG A 716 8.16 9.89 31.45
CA ARG A 716 8.51 9.25 30.16
C ARG A 716 7.39 9.30 29.10
N SER A 717 6.40 10.18 29.28
CA SER A 717 5.25 10.33 28.38
C SER A 717 4.93 11.81 28.16
N PRO A 718 4.22 12.17 27.09
CA PRO A 718 3.77 13.55 26.90
C PRO A 718 2.61 13.83 27.87
N CYS A 719 2.79 14.81 28.76
CA CYS A 719 1.69 15.35 29.55
C CYS A 719 1.16 16.60 28.86
N VAL A 720 -0.06 16.51 28.36
CA VAL A 720 -0.63 17.47 27.43
C VAL A 720 -1.87 18.17 27.97
N ILE A 721 -2.14 19.33 27.39
CA ILE A 721 -3.29 20.19 27.66
C ILE A 721 -3.78 20.79 26.34
N SER A 722 -5.09 20.97 26.21
CA SER A 722 -5.65 21.64 25.04
C SER A 722 -5.14 23.09 24.92
N ILE A 723 -4.91 23.54 23.69
CA ILE A 723 -4.38 24.89 23.41
C ILE A 723 -5.25 25.98 24.04
N SER A 724 -6.58 25.82 23.99
CA SER A 724 -7.52 26.79 24.57
C SER A 724 -7.37 26.91 26.08
N LYS A 725 -7.20 25.79 26.77
CA LYS A 725 -7.00 25.75 28.23
C LYS A 725 -5.62 26.27 28.60
N ALA A 726 -4.57 25.88 27.88
CA ALA A 726 -3.20 26.37 28.09
C ALA A 726 -3.09 27.90 28.02
N LYS A 727 -3.87 28.56 27.14
CA LYS A 727 -3.91 30.03 27.04
C LYS A 727 -4.59 30.71 28.24
N GLN A 728 -5.44 29.99 28.98
CA GLN A 728 -6.23 30.53 30.08
C GLN A 728 -5.62 30.23 31.46
N THR A 729 -4.86 29.14 31.57
CA THR A 729 -4.28 28.69 32.84
C THR A 729 -2.76 28.77 32.78
N PRO A 730 -2.08 29.51 33.67
CA PRO A 730 -0.62 29.59 33.69
C PRO A 730 0.04 28.26 34.11
N GLU A 731 -0.69 27.46 34.89
CA GLU A 731 -0.27 26.14 35.37
C GLU A 731 -1.39 25.12 35.26
N TRP A 732 -1.03 23.84 35.13
CA TRP A 732 -1.99 22.73 35.21
C TRP A 732 -1.39 21.55 35.98
N VAL A 733 -2.25 20.76 36.61
CA VAL A 733 -1.88 19.53 37.30
C VAL A 733 -2.23 18.35 36.42
N CYS A 734 -1.28 17.44 36.23
CA CYS A 734 -1.48 16.23 35.43
C CYS A 734 -2.13 15.09 36.22
N ASN A 735 -2.51 14.02 35.53
CA ASN A 735 -3.09 12.83 36.15
C ASN A 735 -2.16 12.14 37.17
N ASN A 736 -0.84 12.38 37.06
CA ASN A 736 0.16 11.88 38.00
C ASN A 736 0.38 12.83 39.20
N GLY A 737 -0.40 13.91 39.31
CA GLY A 737 -0.30 14.89 40.40
C GLY A 737 0.84 15.90 40.26
N ASN A 738 1.58 15.92 39.15
CA ASN A 738 2.65 16.88 38.90
C ASN A 738 2.10 18.19 38.33
N THR A 739 2.64 19.33 38.79
CA THR A 739 2.32 20.66 38.27
C THR A 739 3.23 21.02 37.10
N HIS A 740 2.64 21.56 36.04
CA HIS A 740 3.31 22.00 34.82
C HIS A 740 2.96 23.45 34.48
N PHE A 741 3.81 24.14 33.71
CA PHE A 741 3.62 25.55 33.35
C PHE A 741 3.30 25.70 31.86
N SER A 742 2.20 26.38 31.53
CA SER A 742 1.74 26.50 30.13
C SER A 742 2.60 27.41 29.26
N ARG A 743 3.54 28.16 29.85
CA ARG A 743 4.41 29.09 29.13
C ARG A 743 5.24 28.43 28.02
N ASP A 744 5.99 27.38 28.34
CA ASP A 744 6.91 26.75 27.39
C ASP A 744 6.15 25.91 26.31
N PRO A 745 5.09 25.14 26.64
CA PRO A 745 4.27 24.47 25.62
C PRO A 745 3.58 25.42 24.63
N LEU A 746 3.24 26.65 25.04
CA LEU A 746 2.61 27.63 24.15
C LEU A 746 3.55 28.17 23.07
N LEU A 747 4.87 27.88 23.13
CA LEU A 747 5.81 28.18 22.05
C LEU A 747 5.38 27.59 20.70
N TRP A 748 4.67 26.46 20.71
CA TRP A 748 4.13 25.84 19.51
C TRP A 748 3.08 26.67 18.77
N ILE A 749 2.38 27.59 19.45
CA ILE A 749 1.23 28.36 18.91
C ILE A 749 1.57 29.87 18.90
N PHE A 750 2.86 30.22 18.89
CA PHE A 750 3.31 31.60 18.92
C PHE A 750 2.88 32.35 17.65
N ASN A 751 2.25 33.52 17.83
CA ASN A 751 1.72 34.29 16.70
C ASN A 751 2.81 35.12 16.01
N LYS A 752 3.18 34.69 14.79
CA LYS A 752 4.20 35.31 13.93
C LYS A 752 3.85 36.73 13.46
N THR A 753 2.60 37.19 13.57
CA THR A 753 2.18 38.51 13.05
C THR A 753 2.51 39.68 13.97
N HIS A 754 3.06 39.43 15.17
CA HIS A 754 3.24 40.49 16.17
C HIS A 754 4.65 41.08 16.29
N GLN A 755 5.69 40.55 15.62
CA GLN A 755 7.02 41.18 15.55
C GLN A 755 7.72 40.93 14.21
N GLU A 756 8.29 41.98 13.62
CA GLU A 756 9.14 41.90 12.43
C GLU A 756 10.41 41.09 12.74
N CYS A 757 10.50 39.85 12.23
CA CYS A 757 11.73 39.07 12.35
C CYS A 757 12.86 39.72 11.51
N SER A 758 14.05 39.85 12.10
CA SER A 758 15.24 40.41 11.44
C SER A 758 15.59 39.66 10.15
N SER A 759 16.36 40.27 9.25
CA SER A 759 16.73 39.71 7.95
C SER A 759 17.46 38.36 8.01
N ASN A 760 18.03 38.00 9.16
CA ASN A 760 18.78 36.74 9.38
C ASN A 760 18.02 35.70 10.22
N CYS A 761 16.70 35.87 10.38
CA CYS A 761 15.86 34.98 11.16
C CYS A 761 15.69 33.59 10.49
N PRO A 762 16.08 32.48 11.15
CA PRO A 762 15.91 31.12 10.61
C PRO A 762 14.45 30.80 10.23
N GLY A 763 13.48 31.41 10.92
CA GLY A 763 12.04 31.27 10.62
C GLY A 763 11.62 31.80 9.24
N LYS A 764 12.37 32.71 8.61
CA LYS A 764 12.11 33.14 7.21
C LYS A 764 12.47 32.04 6.20
N VAL A 765 13.47 31.20 6.48
CA VAL A 765 13.90 30.11 5.60
C VAL A 765 12.81 29.03 5.50
N ILE A 766 12.14 28.70 6.61
CA ILE A 766 11.03 27.74 6.63
C ILE A 766 9.80 28.32 5.89
N LYS A 767 9.57 29.63 5.99
CA LYS A 767 8.49 30.31 5.25
C LYS A 767 8.65 30.21 3.72
N PHE A 768 9.88 30.14 3.21
CA PHE A 768 10.14 29.96 1.77
C PHE A 768 9.84 28.53 1.28
N MET A 769 10.00 27.52 2.15
CA MET A 769 9.77 26.11 1.82
C MET A 769 8.27 25.72 1.81
N ILE A 770 7.45 26.35 2.66
CA ILE A 770 5.99 26.07 2.75
C ILE A 770 5.22 26.48 1.47
N TYR A 771 5.74 27.44 0.69
CA TYR A 771 5.05 27.99 -0.50
C TYR A 771 5.58 27.47 -1.84
N ASN A 772 6.52 26.52 -1.86
CA ASN A 772 7.00 25.90 -3.10
C ASN A 772 6.92 24.36 -2.99
N PRO A 773 5.74 23.76 -3.26
CA PRO A 773 5.48 22.33 -3.04
C PRO A 773 6.11 21.41 -4.11
N LYS A 774 7.11 21.88 -4.86
CA LYS A 774 7.90 21.09 -5.82
C LYS A 774 9.24 20.60 -5.24
N CYS A 775 9.44 20.71 -3.92
CA CYS A 775 10.59 20.15 -3.21
C CYS A 775 10.19 18.92 -2.42
#